data_AF-A0A6V8LP62-F1
#
_entry.id   AF-A0A6V8LP62-F1
#
_cell.length_a   1.000
_cell.length_b   1.000
_cell.length_c   1.000
_cell.angle_alpha   90.00
_cell.angle_beta   90.00
_cell.angle_gamma   90.00
#
_symmetry.space_group_name_H-M   'P 1'
#
loop_
_entity.id
_entity.type
_entity.pdbx_description
1 polymer ?
#
loop_
_entity_poly.entity_id
_entity_poly.type
_entity_poly.pdbx_seq_one_letter_code
_entity_poly.pdbx_strand_id
1 'polypeptide(L)'
;MVVAVDVPSDDADRAIGLSAVASGEVKLGPVTVRVEGVGVGGRLDFPEGGGNLGFADLDVGFRPPTGLSLRVDSRAVSGAGFLSYDPKDESYSGGVDLEFTKLRLSALGLLATRMPDGRKGFSLLVVVNARFPEPIPLGLGFRLAGVGGLVGINRAVDVAKLRDGLRTGALSAILAPGEAVREEPGQLLRDLAGFFPVTPGRHVFGPTARLTWGLPTVATLDLGLALELPQPLRFIAAGRVRVALPDERAPIALLNMDAFGVLDTGEGTLALDATLYDSQIAGWQLSGDMALRARWSGESEFVLSVGGFHPRFTPPPGFPALRRVTMALGDGDVRLRLEAYLALTPNTLQLGARVEVAARMGDVTADGHFSFDALVRFVPFGFELDLSLAVQVRWKGKLLFGLTADLHVEGPGRWHVRGQVTIELLGLKATKRFTATFGQAQEVPAAPPQNVAHLIRTALAERGAWQVEERAALPALTMRTGITLSDLLVSPSARVTVRQKVAPVGGIRLDRVGQARIEGDRQVRIQGARLGGAATDWSDVHDAFSPGQFLDLDDEEKLARQSFEAMPSGVAFDATDAIHFEPGGRTVEIRYETFVVDEPNAPARRVDGAAALAAAVPGVPLSGADLDRLAYSGAAARAATRSTGSARFDAPGLRVGVAPESYVVVDAATLAPAGPRPGPGQRWSRTEATEHRRRWLAEHPAGPELIVVPATAAQAAPVRTSWKGLVPA
;
A
#
# COMPACT_ATOMS: atom_id res chain seq x y z
N MET A 1 -42.35 -15.96 26.42
CA MET A 1 -43.12 -15.34 25.34
C MET A 1 -43.01 -13.83 25.52
N VAL A 2 -42.58 -13.10 24.49
CA VAL A 2 -42.48 -11.64 24.50
C VAL A 2 -43.46 -11.12 23.45
N VAL A 3 -44.30 -10.16 23.82
CA VAL A 3 -45.25 -9.51 22.93
C VAL A 3 -44.80 -8.06 22.79
N ALA A 4 -44.61 -7.60 21.55
CA ALA A 4 -44.20 -6.24 21.24
C ALA A 4 -45.24 -5.57 20.35
N VAL A 5 -45.57 -4.33 20.66
CA VAL A 5 -46.46 -3.46 19.88
C VAL A 5 -45.59 -2.32 19.36
N ASP A 6 -45.52 -2.17 18.04
CA ASP A 6 -44.78 -1.08 17.39
C ASP A 6 -45.79 -0.13 16.77
N VAL A 7 -45.78 1.13 17.22
CA VAL A 7 -46.67 2.18 16.75
C VAL A 7 -45.79 3.22 16.05
N PRO A 8 -45.95 3.46 14.73
CA PRO A 8 -45.14 4.43 14.02
C PRO A 8 -45.35 5.84 14.60
N SER A 9 -44.30 6.64 14.55
CA SER A 9 -44.26 8.00 15.12
C SER A 9 -44.65 9.10 14.13
N ASP A 10 -44.88 8.76 12.85
CA ASP A 10 -45.27 9.69 11.79
C ASP A 10 -46.75 9.54 11.41
N ASP A 11 -47.46 10.67 11.35
CA ASP A 11 -48.90 10.80 11.06
C ASP A 11 -49.31 10.34 9.63
N ALA A 12 -48.33 9.99 8.78
CA ALA A 12 -48.55 9.64 7.38
C ALA A 12 -48.92 8.16 7.16
N ASP A 13 -48.55 7.26 8.08
CA ASP A 13 -48.84 5.82 7.99
C ASP A 13 -49.72 5.37 9.18
N ARG A 14 -51.02 5.20 8.94
CA ARG A 14 -51.96 4.58 9.90
C ARG A 14 -51.76 3.06 9.94
N ALA A 15 -50.59 2.62 10.40
CA ALA A 15 -50.24 1.20 10.50
C ALA A 15 -49.92 0.83 11.96
N ILE A 16 -50.41 -0.31 12.45
CA ILE A 16 -50.06 -0.84 13.78
C ILE A 16 -49.37 -2.19 13.59
N GLY A 17 -48.15 -2.33 14.11
CA GLY A 17 -47.40 -3.58 14.12
C GLY A 17 -47.59 -4.34 15.44
N LEU A 18 -47.95 -5.61 15.37
CA LEU A 18 -48.05 -6.53 16.51
C LEU A 18 -47.13 -7.72 16.27
N SER A 19 -46.33 -8.12 17.26
CA SER A 19 -45.57 -9.36 17.17
C SER A 19 -45.57 -10.14 18.50
N ALA A 20 -45.71 -11.45 18.39
CA ALA A 20 -45.60 -12.38 19.51
C ALA A 20 -44.52 -13.41 19.20
N VAL A 21 -43.47 -13.46 20.02
CA VAL A 21 -42.33 -14.39 19.85
C VAL A 21 -42.10 -15.25 21.08
N ALA A 22 -41.65 -16.47 20.85
CA ALA A 22 -41.28 -17.44 21.87
C ALA A 22 -39.88 -18.00 21.59
N SER A 23 -39.17 -18.33 22.65
CA SER A 23 -37.90 -19.05 22.61
C SER A 23 -38.05 -20.34 23.42
N GLY A 24 -37.46 -21.41 22.94
CA GLY A 24 -37.55 -22.74 23.55
C GLY A 24 -36.19 -23.43 23.57
N GLU A 25 -36.00 -24.31 24.55
CA GLU A 25 -34.80 -25.13 24.70
C GLU A 25 -35.20 -26.59 24.84
N VAL A 26 -34.51 -27.47 24.12
CA VAL A 26 -34.72 -28.91 24.14
C VAL A 26 -33.39 -29.61 24.37
N LYS A 27 -33.33 -30.47 25.39
CA LYS A 27 -32.18 -31.32 25.67
C LYS A 27 -32.43 -32.74 25.14
N LEU A 28 -31.60 -33.15 24.18
CA LEU A 28 -31.61 -34.47 23.53
C LEU A 28 -30.31 -35.21 23.88
N GLY A 29 -30.30 -35.88 25.04
CA GLY A 29 -29.11 -36.57 25.54
C GLY A 29 -27.95 -35.60 25.82
N PRO A 30 -26.76 -35.79 25.20
CA PRO A 30 -25.62 -34.87 25.35
C PRO A 30 -25.77 -33.57 24.55
N VAL A 31 -26.80 -33.44 23.70
CA VAL A 31 -27.02 -32.26 22.84
C VAL A 31 -28.14 -31.41 23.43
N THR A 32 -27.90 -30.10 23.53
CA THR A 32 -28.91 -29.11 23.90
C THR A 32 -29.11 -28.17 22.73
N VAL A 33 -30.35 -27.99 22.30
CA VAL A 33 -30.73 -27.11 21.19
C VAL A 33 -31.63 -26.02 21.73
N ARG A 34 -31.29 -24.76 21.46
CA ARG A 34 -32.09 -23.58 21.81
C ARG A 34 -32.49 -22.86 20.53
N VAL A 35 -33.78 -22.56 20.40
CA VAL A 35 -34.33 -21.80 19.28
C VAL A 35 -34.88 -20.49 19.85
N GLU A 36 -34.54 -19.37 19.21
CA GLU A 36 -34.87 -18.03 19.67
C GLU A 36 -35.77 -17.31 18.69
N GLY A 37 -36.80 -16.62 19.22
CA GLY A 37 -37.54 -15.62 18.46
C GLY A 37 -38.54 -16.16 17.42
N VAL A 38 -38.98 -17.42 17.53
CA VAL A 38 -40.03 -17.96 16.65
C VAL A 38 -41.36 -17.34 17.02
N GLY A 39 -42.12 -16.88 16.04
CA GLY A 39 -43.38 -16.21 16.36
C GLY A 39 -44.31 -15.96 15.19
N VAL A 40 -45.25 -15.06 15.44
CA VAL A 40 -46.20 -14.54 14.45
C VAL A 40 -46.16 -13.02 14.54
N GLY A 41 -46.13 -12.36 13.38
CA GLY A 41 -46.29 -10.91 13.24
C GLY A 41 -47.59 -10.59 12.54
N GLY A 42 -48.24 -9.51 12.94
CA GLY A 42 -49.41 -8.94 12.28
C GLY A 42 -49.18 -7.46 12.00
N ARG A 43 -49.52 -7.00 10.81
CA ARG A 43 -49.58 -5.57 10.46
C ARG A 43 -51.01 -5.20 10.15
N LEU A 44 -51.54 -4.18 10.82
CA LEU A 44 -52.88 -3.66 10.61
C LEU A 44 -52.80 -2.26 10.00
N ASP A 45 -53.23 -2.12 8.76
CA ASP A 45 -53.26 -0.86 8.01
C ASP A 45 -54.72 -0.35 7.86
N PHE A 46 -54.91 0.96 7.69
CA PHE A 46 -56.24 1.57 7.47
C PHE A 46 -56.31 2.35 6.14
N PRO A 47 -56.29 1.67 4.98
CA PRO A 47 -56.32 2.32 3.67
C PRO A 47 -57.70 2.97 3.37
N GLU A 48 -57.70 4.12 2.70
CA GLU A 48 -58.93 4.87 2.37
C GLU A 48 -59.90 4.12 1.45
N GLY A 49 -59.39 3.16 0.65
CA GLY A 49 -60.17 2.32 -0.26
C GLY A 49 -60.77 1.06 0.38
N GLY A 50 -60.57 0.86 1.69
CA GLY A 50 -60.92 -0.38 2.39
C GLY A 50 -59.88 -1.49 2.20
N GLY A 51 -59.83 -2.42 3.16
CA GLY A 51 -58.87 -3.54 3.19
C GLY A 51 -59.56 -4.90 3.35
N ASN A 52 -58.79 -5.96 3.63
CA ASN A 52 -59.33 -7.32 3.77
C ASN A 52 -60.28 -7.52 4.98
N LEU A 53 -60.36 -6.57 5.91
CA LEU A 53 -61.31 -6.50 7.02
C LEU A 53 -62.37 -5.38 6.81
N GLY A 54 -62.55 -4.92 5.58
CA GLY A 54 -63.50 -3.87 5.23
C GLY A 54 -62.90 -2.47 5.39
N PHE A 55 -62.73 -2.00 6.63
CA PHE A 55 -62.15 -0.67 6.92
C PHE A 55 -60.65 -0.69 7.24
N ALA A 56 -60.08 -1.89 7.37
CA ALA A 56 -58.68 -2.12 7.69
C ALA A 56 -58.15 -3.31 6.87
N ASP A 57 -56.84 -3.37 6.74
CA ASP A 57 -56.12 -4.46 6.10
C ASP A 57 -55.22 -5.13 7.14
N LEU A 58 -55.43 -6.41 7.41
CA LEU A 58 -54.64 -7.20 8.36
C LEU A 58 -53.80 -8.22 7.60
N ASP A 59 -52.49 -8.03 7.61
CA ASP A 59 -51.52 -9.02 7.14
C ASP A 59 -50.94 -9.78 8.33
N VAL A 60 -51.03 -11.11 8.31
CA VAL A 60 -50.50 -11.99 9.37
C VAL A 60 -49.46 -12.91 8.76
N GLY A 61 -48.23 -12.80 9.25
CA GLY A 61 -47.08 -13.55 8.77
C GLY A 61 -46.41 -14.39 9.85
N PHE A 62 -45.88 -15.53 9.44
CA PHE A 62 -44.97 -16.30 10.29
C PHE A 62 -43.65 -15.53 10.47
N ARG A 63 -43.18 -15.40 11.71
CA ARG A 63 -41.88 -14.82 12.03
C ARG A 63 -40.88 -15.96 12.27
N PRO A 64 -39.91 -16.18 11.35
CA PRO A 64 -38.92 -17.23 11.51
C PRO A 64 -38.01 -16.98 12.73
N PRO A 65 -37.34 -18.02 13.25
CA PRO A 65 -36.39 -17.87 14.34
C PRO A 65 -35.28 -16.89 13.98
N THR A 66 -34.89 -16.06 14.94
CA THR A 66 -33.78 -15.10 14.82
C THR A 66 -32.48 -15.66 15.36
N GLY A 67 -32.53 -16.80 16.05
CA GLY A 67 -31.37 -17.45 16.64
C GLY A 67 -31.55 -18.96 16.82
N LEU A 68 -30.46 -19.69 16.66
CA LEU A 68 -30.33 -21.11 16.95
C LEU A 68 -29.00 -21.29 17.69
N SER A 69 -29.03 -21.92 18.87
CA SER A 69 -27.82 -22.32 19.59
C SER A 69 -27.81 -23.81 19.81
N LEU A 70 -26.64 -24.43 19.67
CA LEU A 70 -26.43 -25.85 19.88
C LEU A 70 -25.24 -26.05 20.81
N ARG A 71 -25.44 -26.82 21.87
CA ARG A 71 -24.39 -27.21 22.82
C ARG A 71 -24.27 -28.72 22.84
N VAL A 72 -23.04 -29.23 22.79
CA VAL A 72 -22.75 -30.66 22.93
C VAL A 72 -21.87 -30.85 24.16
N ASP A 73 -22.25 -31.78 25.02
CA ASP A 73 -21.47 -32.17 26.20
C ASP A 73 -21.36 -33.69 26.24
N SER A 74 -20.25 -34.20 25.72
CA SER A 74 -19.96 -35.62 25.66
C SER A 74 -18.48 -35.87 25.99
N ARG A 75 -18.12 -37.13 26.25
CA ARG A 75 -16.72 -37.51 26.53
C ARG A 75 -15.77 -37.30 25.35
N ALA A 76 -16.28 -37.38 24.11
CA ALA A 76 -15.46 -37.29 22.90
C ALA A 76 -15.37 -35.85 22.36
N VAL A 77 -16.44 -35.07 22.52
CA VAL A 77 -16.54 -33.67 22.08
C VAL A 77 -17.37 -32.87 23.07
N SER A 78 -16.88 -31.69 23.43
CA SER A 78 -17.62 -30.70 24.20
C SER A 78 -17.54 -29.34 23.51
N GLY A 79 -18.58 -28.52 23.61
CA GLY A 79 -18.55 -27.21 22.98
C GLY A 79 -19.94 -26.66 22.65
N ALA A 80 -19.95 -25.52 21.98
CA ALA A 80 -21.17 -24.84 21.60
C ALA A 80 -21.00 -24.12 20.27
N GLY A 81 -22.12 -23.86 19.60
CA GLY A 81 -22.21 -22.97 18.47
C GLY A 81 -23.54 -22.26 18.44
N PHE A 82 -23.59 -21.17 17.69
CA PHE A 82 -24.78 -20.37 17.49
C PHE A 82 -24.85 -19.88 16.04
N LEU A 83 -26.07 -19.62 15.60
CA LEU A 83 -26.41 -18.98 14.35
C LEU A 83 -27.51 -17.97 14.65
N SER A 84 -27.31 -16.72 14.28
CA SER A 84 -28.28 -15.65 14.35
C SER A 84 -28.58 -15.14 12.95
N TYR A 85 -29.82 -14.71 12.74
CA TYR A 85 -30.29 -14.09 11.51
C TYR A 85 -30.87 -12.72 11.84
N ASP A 86 -30.37 -11.70 11.14
CA ASP A 86 -30.91 -10.35 11.14
C ASP A 86 -31.81 -10.14 9.89
N PRO A 87 -33.14 -10.04 10.06
CA PRO A 87 -34.05 -9.81 8.95
C PRO A 87 -33.92 -8.43 8.29
N LYS A 88 -33.41 -7.42 9.00
CA LYS A 88 -33.27 -6.05 8.45
C LYS A 88 -32.16 -6.00 7.42
N ASP A 89 -31.04 -6.66 7.74
CA ASP A 89 -29.84 -6.67 6.90
C ASP A 89 -29.77 -7.92 6.00
N GLU A 90 -30.77 -8.81 6.08
CA GLU A 90 -30.75 -10.14 5.44
C GLU A 90 -29.41 -10.86 5.64
N SER A 91 -28.96 -10.88 6.89
CA SER A 91 -27.62 -11.36 7.24
C SER A 91 -27.65 -12.45 8.32
N TYR A 92 -26.78 -13.43 8.15
CA TYR A 92 -26.51 -14.49 9.09
C TYR A 92 -25.16 -14.25 9.76
N SER A 93 -25.13 -14.41 11.07
CA SER A 93 -23.90 -14.40 11.84
C SER A 93 -23.83 -15.63 12.73
N GLY A 94 -22.67 -16.23 12.88
CA GLY A 94 -22.57 -17.47 13.64
C GLY A 94 -21.17 -17.76 14.11
N GLY A 95 -21.09 -18.63 15.10
CA GLY A 95 -19.85 -19.07 15.69
C GLY A 95 -19.96 -20.50 16.19
N VAL A 96 -18.83 -21.20 16.23
CA VAL A 96 -18.73 -22.54 16.79
C VAL A 96 -17.39 -22.68 17.50
N ASP A 97 -17.37 -23.32 18.65
CA ASP A 97 -16.16 -23.68 19.37
C ASP A 97 -16.32 -25.08 20.00
N LEU A 98 -15.55 -26.02 19.47
CA LEU A 98 -15.60 -27.45 19.78
C LEU A 98 -14.24 -27.91 20.29
N GLU A 99 -14.26 -28.63 21.39
CA GLU A 99 -13.10 -29.20 22.05
C GLU A 99 -13.14 -30.73 21.91
N PHE A 100 -12.12 -31.26 21.25
CA PHE A 100 -11.83 -32.68 21.11
C PHE A 100 -10.56 -33.00 21.91
N THR A 101 -10.31 -34.30 22.17
CA THR A 101 -9.17 -34.74 22.99
C THR A 101 -7.79 -34.23 22.52
N LYS A 102 -7.58 -34.07 21.20
CA LYS A 102 -6.29 -33.65 20.62
C LYS A 102 -6.34 -32.33 19.86
N LEU A 103 -7.49 -31.68 19.82
CA LEU A 103 -7.75 -30.56 18.94
C LEU A 103 -8.89 -29.71 19.49
N ARG A 104 -8.71 -28.40 19.50
CA ARG A 104 -9.82 -27.46 19.68
C ARG A 104 -10.05 -26.72 18.37
N LEU A 105 -11.28 -26.73 17.89
CA LEU A 105 -11.69 -26.09 16.64
C LEU A 105 -12.66 -24.95 16.95
N SER A 106 -12.34 -23.76 16.48
CA SER A 106 -13.21 -22.59 16.55
C SER A 106 -13.43 -22.01 15.15
N ALA A 107 -14.63 -21.54 14.86
CA ALA A 107 -14.93 -20.84 13.63
C ALA A 107 -15.98 -19.76 13.82
N LEU A 108 -15.92 -18.72 13.00
CA LEU A 108 -16.87 -17.62 12.92
C LEU A 108 -17.27 -17.38 11.47
N GLY A 109 -18.52 -17.00 11.26
CA GLY A 109 -19.08 -16.75 9.94
C GLY A 109 -19.98 -15.52 9.92
N LEU A 110 -19.84 -14.72 8.87
CA LEU A 110 -20.78 -13.68 8.47
C LEU A 110 -21.20 -13.93 7.03
N LEU A 111 -22.50 -14.06 6.78
CA LEU A 111 -23.07 -14.22 5.45
C LEU A 111 -24.18 -13.19 5.26
N ALA A 112 -24.02 -12.26 4.34
CA ALA A 112 -25.11 -11.41 3.88
C ALA A 112 -25.63 -11.94 2.55
N THR A 113 -26.94 -12.10 2.40
CA THR A 113 -27.60 -12.54 1.16
C THR A 113 -28.11 -11.38 0.32
N ARG A 114 -27.76 -10.15 0.73
CA ARG A 114 -28.05 -8.92 0.03
C ARG A 114 -26.86 -7.98 0.12
N MET A 115 -26.64 -7.21 -0.94
CA MET A 115 -25.60 -6.19 -0.94
C MET A 115 -26.04 -4.94 -0.16
N PRO A 116 -25.11 -4.13 0.39
CA PRO A 116 -25.45 -2.91 1.12
C PRO A 116 -26.27 -1.89 0.31
N ASP A 117 -26.18 -1.95 -1.02
CA ASP A 117 -26.95 -1.11 -1.95
C ASP A 117 -28.35 -1.70 -2.29
N GLY A 118 -28.75 -2.78 -1.61
CA GLY A 118 -30.03 -3.44 -1.80
C GLY A 118 -30.10 -4.41 -2.98
N ARG A 119 -29.05 -4.55 -3.81
CA ARG A 119 -29.02 -5.49 -4.94
C ARG A 119 -28.95 -6.94 -4.47
N LYS A 120 -29.47 -7.85 -5.30
CA LYS A 120 -29.28 -9.30 -5.13
C LYS A 120 -27.80 -9.64 -5.30
N GLY A 121 -27.25 -10.36 -4.33
CA GLY A 121 -25.84 -10.75 -4.28
C GLY A 121 -25.55 -11.38 -2.93
N PHE A 122 -24.32 -11.82 -2.68
CA PHE A 122 -23.95 -12.29 -1.35
C PHE A 122 -22.56 -11.80 -0.97
N SER A 123 -22.30 -11.77 0.33
CA SER A 123 -20.93 -11.63 0.85
C SER A 123 -20.73 -12.62 1.98
N LEU A 124 -19.55 -13.23 2.03
CA LEU A 124 -19.22 -14.26 3.00
C LEU A 124 -17.89 -13.90 3.66
N LEU A 125 -17.81 -14.02 4.98
CA LEU A 125 -16.56 -14.01 5.73
C LEU A 125 -16.57 -15.22 6.64
N VAL A 126 -15.51 -16.02 6.61
CA VAL A 126 -15.31 -17.17 7.47
C VAL A 126 -13.91 -17.10 8.06
N VAL A 127 -13.81 -17.24 9.37
CA VAL A 127 -12.54 -17.36 10.10
C VAL A 127 -12.54 -18.70 10.82
N VAL A 128 -11.52 -19.51 10.63
CA VAL A 128 -11.38 -20.85 11.24
C VAL A 128 -10.04 -20.92 11.97
N ASN A 129 -10.03 -21.52 13.15
CA ASN A 129 -8.82 -21.74 13.93
C ASN A 129 -8.86 -23.09 14.64
N ALA A 130 -7.75 -23.81 14.56
CA ALA A 130 -7.48 -25.09 15.16
C ALA A 130 -6.29 -24.95 16.12
N ARG A 131 -6.51 -25.22 17.41
CA ARG A 131 -5.45 -25.24 18.43
C ARG A 131 -5.13 -26.66 18.86
N PHE A 132 -3.84 -26.93 19.10
CA PHE A 132 -3.34 -28.21 19.58
C PHE A 132 -3.02 -28.09 21.09
N PRO A 133 -3.74 -28.81 21.97
CA PRO A 133 -3.44 -28.81 23.42
C PRO A 133 -1.99 -29.22 23.72
N GLU A 134 -1.46 -30.15 22.92
CA GLU A 134 -0.04 -30.48 22.90
C GLU A 134 0.58 -29.91 21.61
N PRO A 135 1.33 -28.80 21.67
CA PRO A 135 1.92 -28.18 20.48
C PRO A 135 2.87 -29.12 19.74
N ILE A 136 2.84 -29.12 18.41
CA ILE A 136 3.63 -30.01 17.56
C ILE A 136 5.08 -29.50 17.45
N PRO A 137 6.12 -30.25 17.83
CA PRO A 137 7.51 -29.80 17.72
C PRO A 137 7.93 -29.52 16.26
N LEU A 138 8.58 -28.38 16.03
CA LEU A 138 9.13 -27.98 14.72
C LEU A 138 10.67 -27.99 14.67
N GLY A 139 11.33 -28.19 15.82
CA GLY A 139 12.79 -28.08 15.98
C GLY A 139 13.24 -26.70 16.50
N LEU A 140 14.51 -26.58 16.89
CA LEU A 140 15.12 -25.33 17.42
C LEU A 140 14.35 -24.69 18.59
N GLY A 141 13.60 -25.48 19.36
CA GLY A 141 12.77 -25.01 20.47
C GLY A 141 11.39 -24.48 20.05
N PHE A 142 11.07 -24.42 18.75
CA PHE A 142 9.76 -24.02 18.24
C PHE A 142 8.76 -25.18 18.25
N ARG A 143 7.49 -24.84 18.48
CA ARG A 143 6.35 -25.74 18.40
C ARG A 143 5.15 -25.03 17.77
N LEU A 144 4.40 -25.74 16.94
CA LEU A 144 3.15 -25.29 16.34
C LEU A 144 2.00 -25.57 17.31
N ALA A 145 1.45 -24.51 17.90
CA ALA A 145 0.35 -24.59 18.85
C ALA A 145 -1.03 -24.37 18.20
N GLY A 146 -1.07 -23.84 16.98
CA GLY A 146 -2.32 -23.72 16.24
C GLY A 146 -2.16 -23.29 14.79
N VAL A 147 -3.18 -23.56 13.99
CA VAL A 147 -3.29 -23.19 12.58
C VAL A 147 -4.71 -22.68 12.32
N GLY A 148 -4.87 -21.81 11.34
CA GLY A 148 -6.18 -21.30 10.98
C GLY A 148 -6.15 -20.59 9.65
N GLY A 149 -7.23 -19.89 9.36
CA GLY A 149 -7.28 -19.01 8.23
C GLY A 149 -8.59 -18.25 8.11
N LEU A 150 -8.58 -17.33 7.16
CA LEU A 150 -9.65 -16.42 6.84
C LEU A 150 -9.98 -16.53 5.35
N VAL A 151 -11.27 -16.54 5.05
CA VAL A 151 -11.81 -16.48 3.69
C VAL A 151 -12.91 -15.42 3.65
N GLY A 152 -12.72 -14.40 2.83
CA GLY A 152 -13.70 -13.35 2.57
C GLY A 152 -14.05 -13.31 1.08
N ILE A 153 -15.32 -13.47 0.75
CA ILE A 153 -15.88 -13.38 -0.61
C ILE A 153 -16.77 -12.15 -0.70
N ASN A 154 -16.51 -11.28 -1.68
CA ASN A 154 -17.11 -9.95 -1.77
C ASN A 154 -16.83 -9.13 -0.50
N ARG A 155 -15.58 -9.21 -0.04
CA ARG A 155 -15.04 -8.60 1.17
C ARG A 155 -13.64 -8.12 0.87
N ALA A 156 -13.31 -6.91 1.31
CA ALA A 156 -11.96 -6.34 1.22
C ALA A 156 -11.46 -5.98 2.61
N VAL A 157 -10.16 -5.80 2.74
CA VAL A 157 -9.53 -5.37 3.99
C VAL A 157 -9.63 -3.85 4.14
N ASP A 158 -10.14 -3.40 5.28
CA ASP A 158 -10.07 -2.01 5.73
C ASP A 158 -8.76 -1.80 6.52
N VAL A 159 -7.74 -1.32 5.80
CA VAL A 159 -6.39 -1.10 6.32
C VAL A 159 -6.36 -0.07 7.44
N ALA A 160 -7.21 0.97 7.37
CA ALA A 160 -7.24 2.01 8.38
C ALA A 160 -7.79 1.45 9.70
N LYS A 161 -8.91 0.73 9.64
CA LYS A 161 -9.50 0.11 10.84
C LYS A 161 -8.62 -0.98 11.44
N LEU A 162 -7.95 -1.79 10.63
CA LEU A 162 -6.99 -2.76 11.16
C LEU A 162 -5.79 -2.10 11.84
N ARG A 163 -5.31 -0.99 11.28
CA ARG A 163 -4.25 -0.19 11.90
C ARG A 163 -4.71 0.41 13.23
N ASP A 164 -5.93 0.92 13.31
CA ASP A 164 -6.49 1.39 14.59
C ASP A 164 -6.69 0.24 15.58
N GLY A 165 -7.07 -0.94 15.07
CA GLY A 165 -7.20 -2.20 15.81
C GLY A 165 -5.90 -2.69 16.45
N LEU A 166 -4.72 -2.31 15.94
CA LEU A 166 -3.42 -2.57 16.60
C LEU A 166 -3.38 -1.94 17.99
N ARG A 167 -3.88 -0.71 18.13
CA ARG A 167 -3.80 0.06 19.38
C ARG A 167 -4.80 -0.43 20.42
N THR A 168 -5.91 -1.01 19.98
CA THR A 168 -6.98 -1.51 20.85
C THR A 168 -6.86 -3.01 21.15
N GLY A 169 -5.86 -3.70 20.58
CA GLY A 169 -5.66 -5.15 20.75
C GLY A 169 -6.66 -6.01 19.98
N ALA A 170 -7.45 -5.41 19.10
CA ALA A 170 -8.54 -6.05 18.35
C ALA A 170 -8.05 -7.03 17.27
N LEU A 171 -6.74 -7.04 16.93
CA LEU A 171 -6.16 -8.05 16.03
C LEU A 171 -6.26 -9.48 16.57
N SER A 172 -6.40 -9.64 17.89
CA SER A 172 -6.66 -10.94 18.55
C SER A 172 -7.87 -11.66 17.98
N ALA A 173 -8.89 -10.90 17.55
CA ALA A 173 -10.10 -11.39 16.89
C ALA A 173 -9.82 -12.23 15.65
N ILE A 174 -8.78 -11.88 14.88
CA ILE A 174 -8.45 -12.50 13.61
C ILE A 174 -7.40 -13.59 13.82
N LEU A 175 -6.36 -13.28 14.59
CA LEU A 175 -5.20 -14.15 14.72
C LEU A 175 -5.46 -15.36 15.64
N ALA A 176 -6.34 -15.21 16.64
CA ALA A 176 -6.54 -16.23 17.66
C ALA A 176 -7.93 -16.20 18.33
N PRO A 177 -9.04 -16.34 17.57
CA PRO A 177 -10.40 -16.09 18.06
C PRO A 177 -10.90 -17.03 19.18
N GLY A 178 -10.26 -18.18 19.40
CA GLY A 178 -10.87 -19.34 20.08
C GLY A 178 -11.56 -19.10 21.43
N GLU A 179 -11.02 -18.28 22.33
CA GLU A 179 -11.68 -17.98 23.62
C GLU A 179 -12.77 -16.91 23.49
N ALA A 180 -12.51 -15.89 22.67
CA ALA A 180 -13.44 -14.79 22.42
C ALA A 180 -14.75 -15.23 21.75
N VAL A 181 -14.77 -16.36 21.01
CA VAL A 181 -16.00 -16.94 20.44
C VAL A 181 -17.01 -17.33 21.54
N ARG A 182 -16.52 -17.79 22.70
CA ARG A 182 -17.40 -18.18 23.82
C ARG A 182 -17.82 -16.98 24.67
N GLU A 183 -16.88 -16.07 24.93
CA GLU A 183 -17.06 -15.00 25.92
C GLU A 183 -17.80 -13.78 25.35
N GLU A 184 -17.39 -13.31 24.16
CA GLU A 184 -17.90 -12.06 23.58
C GLU A 184 -18.16 -12.14 22.06
N PRO A 185 -18.97 -13.13 21.59
CA PRO A 185 -19.16 -13.36 20.16
C PRO A 185 -19.72 -12.15 19.40
N GLY A 186 -20.59 -11.37 20.03
CA GLY A 186 -21.21 -10.20 19.40
C GLY A 186 -20.22 -9.07 19.09
N GLN A 187 -19.27 -8.81 19.99
CA GLN A 187 -18.23 -7.80 19.75
C GLN A 187 -17.26 -8.28 18.66
N LEU A 188 -16.86 -9.54 18.75
CA LEU A 188 -15.97 -10.18 17.78
C LEU A 188 -16.53 -10.14 16.35
N LEU A 189 -17.82 -10.43 16.18
CA LEU A 189 -18.49 -10.35 14.87
C LEU A 189 -18.57 -8.91 14.34
N ARG A 190 -18.79 -7.92 15.22
CA ARG A 190 -18.77 -6.49 14.83
C ARG A 190 -17.39 -6.04 14.37
N ASP A 191 -16.35 -6.42 15.10
CA ASP A 191 -14.97 -6.10 14.75
C ASP A 191 -14.59 -6.72 13.40
N LEU A 192 -14.93 -8.00 13.19
CA LEU A 192 -14.72 -8.69 11.91
C LEU A 192 -15.48 -8.02 10.75
N ALA A 193 -16.74 -7.62 10.96
CA ALA A 193 -17.51 -6.87 9.96
C ALA A 193 -16.89 -5.49 9.67
N GLY A 194 -16.31 -4.85 10.68
CA GLY A 194 -15.59 -3.59 10.56
C GLY A 194 -14.30 -3.72 9.77
N PHE A 195 -13.48 -4.73 10.06
CA PHE A 195 -12.18 -4.96 9.41
C PHE A 195 -12.29 -5.49 7.99
N PHE A 196 -13.35 -6.23 7.69
CA PHE A 196 -13.60 -6.82 6.38
C PHE A 196 -14.97 -6.38 5.84
N PRO A 197 -15.12 -5.10 5.43
CA PRO A 197 -16.38 -4.60 4.88
C PRO A 197 -16.77 -5.28 3.58
N VAL A 198 -18.08 -5.31 3.30
CA VAL A 198 -18.64 -5.83 2.05
C VAL A 198 -18.14 -5.01 0.87
N THR A 199 -17.38 -5.64 -0.01
CA THR A 199 -16.78 -5.00 -1.19
C THR A 199 -16.96 -5.93 -2.40
N PRO A 200 -17.97 -5.69 -3.26
CA PRO A 200 -18.28 -6.56 -4.39
C PRO A 200 -17.07 -6.77 -5.32
N GLY A 201 -16.81 -8.02 -5.71
CA GLY A 201 -15.72 -8.38 -6.62
C GLY A 201 -14.32 -8.38 -5.99
N ARG A 202 -14.21 -8.10 -4.69
CA ARG A 202 -12.97 -8.26 -3.92
C ARG A 202 -13.06 -9.47 -3.01
N HIS A 203 -11.93 -10.18 -2.88
CA HIS A 203 -11.85 -11.38 -2.08
C HIS A 203 -10.55 -11.38 -1.29
N VAL A 204 -10.60 -11.88 -0.06
CA VAL A 204 -9.44 -12.00 0.83
C VAL A 204 -9.28 -13.43 1.29
N PHE A 205 -8.05 -13.95 1.23
CA PHE A 205 -7.72 -15.30 1.70
C PHE A 205 -6.47 -15.23 2.53
N GLY A 206 -6.45 -15.84 3.71
CA GLY A 206 -5.30 -15.68 4.57
C GLY A 206 -5.09 -16.78 5.60
N PRO A 207 -3.98 -17.55 5.56
CA PRO A 207 -3.67 -18.49 6.63
C PRO A 207 -3.20 -17.77 7.90
N THR A 208 -3.44 -18.41 9.05
CA THR A 208 -2.90 -17.99 10.35
C THR A 208 -2.17 -19.15 11.02
N ALA A 209 -1.16 -18.87 11.84
CA ALA A 209 -0.43 -19.86 12.62
C ALA A 209 -0.05 -19.30 13.99
N ARG A 210 -0.10 -20.15 15.01
CA ARG A 210 0.43 -19.88 16.35
C ARG A 210 1.65 -20.74 16.61
N LEU A 211 2.77 -20.10 16.86
CA LEU A 211 4.05 -20.70 17.19
C LEU A 211 4.41 -20.37 18.64
N THR A 212 4.95 -21.35 19.36
CA THR A 212 5.47 -21.18 20.73
C THR A 212 6.93 -21.59 20.76
N TRP A 213 7.74 -20.94 21.59
CA TRP A 213 9.15 -21.24 21.75
C TRP A 213 9.54 -21.38 23.23
N GLY A 214 10.36 -22.38 23.54
CA GLY A 214 10.86 -22.68 24.89
C GLY A 214 10.04 -23.73 25.67
N LEU A 215 10.67 -24.32 26.68
CA LEU A 215 10.05 -25.24 27.65
C LEU A 215 10.53 -24.89 29.08
N PRO A 216 9.69 -24.27 29.95
CA PRO A 216 8.34 -23.77 29.69
C PRO A 216 8.31 -22.70 28.58
N THR A 217 7.13 -22.43 28.02
CA THR A 217 6.97 -21.45 26.93
C THR A 217 7.47 -20.07 27.36
N VAL A 218 8.38 -19.50 26.58
CA VAL A 218 8.99 -18.19 26.80
C VAL A 218 8.45 -17.17 25.81
N ALA A 219 8.18 -17.59 24.58
CA ALA A 219 7.66 -16.71 23.55
C ALA A 219 6.51 -17.38 22.77
N THR A 220 5.48 -16.58 22.48
CA THR A 220 4.35 -16.95 21.62
C THR A 220 4.27 -15.95 20.47
N LEU A 221 4.18 -16.47 19.24
CA LEU A 221 4.02 -15.72 18.00
C LEU A 221 2.73 -16.16 17.32
N ASP A 222 1.77 -15.25 17.22
CA ASP A 222 0.61 -15.40 16.35
C ASP A 222 0.86 -14.66 15.04
N LEU A 223 0.79 -15.35 13.91
CA LEU A 223 1.05 -14.80 12.57
C LEU A 223 -0.16 -15.02 11.68
N GLY A 224 -0.58 -13.99 10.96
CA GLY A 224 -1.58 -14.04 9.91
C GLY A 224 -1.04 -13.41 8.63
N LEU A 225 -1.22 -14.09 7.51
CA LEU A 225 -0.94 -13.57 6.18
C LEU A 225 -2.25 -13.52 5.43
N ALA A 226 -2.53 -12.49 4.67
CA ALA A 226 -3.72 -12.40 3.83
C ALA A 226 -3.37 -11.84 2.45
N LEU A 227 -4.06 -12.35 1.44
CA LEU A 227 -3.94 -11.96 0.06
C LEU A 227 -5.30 -11.47 -0.42
N GLU A 228 -5.35 -10.24 -0.92
CA GLU A 228 -6.53 -9.68 -1.55
C GLU A 228 -6.44 -9.73 -3.09
N LEU A 229 -7.49 -10.27 -3.71
CA LEU A 229 -7.62 -10.60 -5.14
C LEU A 229 -8.86 -9.90 -5.72
N PRO A 230 -8.99 -9.75 -7.07
CA PRO A 230 -8.06 -10.19 -8.12
C PRO A 230 -6.95 -9.18 -8.48
N GLN A 231 -7.25 -7.91 -8.74
CA GLN A 231 -6.27 -6.82 -8.92
C GLN A 231 -6.86 -5.47 -8.50
N PRO A 232 -6.05 -4.53 -7.94
CA PRO A 232 -4.64 -4.70 -7.57
C PRO A 232 -4.47 -5.74 -6.45
N LEU A 233 -3.33 -6.45 -6.43
CA LEU A 233 -3.01 -7.41 -5.38
C LEU A 233 -2.57 -6.65 -4.14
N ARG A 234 -3.10 -7.04 -2.98
CA ARG A 234 -2.62 -6.54 -1.68
C ARG A 234 -2.20 -7.72 -0.83
N PHE A 235 -0.97 -7.71 -0.34
CA PHE A 235 -0.47 -8.67 0.63
C PHE A 235 -0.50 -8.01 2.00
N ILE A 236 -1.22 -8.60 2.93
CA ILE A 236 -1.37 -8.13 4.29
C ILE A 236 -0.69 -9.13 5.22
N ALA A 237 0.06 -8.63 6.20
CA ALA A 237 0.63 -9.43 7.27
C ALA A 237 0.20 -8.83 8.61
N ALA A 238 -0.21 -9.67 9.55
CA ALA A 238 -0.51 -9.28 10.92
C ALA A 238 0.24 -10.24 11.86
N GLY A 239 0.80 -9.72 12.94
CA GLY A 239 1.59 -10.49 13.88
C GLY A 239 1.38 -10.00 15.30
N ARG A 240 1.32 -10.92 16.25
CA ARG A 240 1.38 -10.64 17.68
C ARG A 240 2.51 -11.45 18.29
N VAL A 241 3.39 -10.77 19.01
CA VAL A 241 4.49 -11.39 19.75
C VAL A 241 4.25 -11.16 21.23
N ARG A 242 4.29 -12.23 22.01
CA ARG A 242 4.32 -12.20 23.47
C ARG A 242 5.57 -12.90 23.95
N VAL A 243 6.40 -12.22 24.73
CA VAL A 243 7.56 -12.80 25.40
C VAL A 243 7.38 -12.62 26.89
N ALA A 244 7.42 -13.71 27.65
CA ALA A 244 7.25 -13.71 29.10
C ALA A 244 8.40 -14.51 29.74
N LEU A 245 9.20 -13.83 30.55
CA LEU A 245 10.43 -14.36 31.14
C LEU A 245 10.41 -14.23 32.66
N PRO A 246 10.92 -15.23 33.41
CA PRO A 246 11.38 -16.54 32.93
C PRO A 246 10.23 -17.54 32.67
N ASP A 247 9.05 -17.29 33.24
CA ASP A 247 7.85 -18.13 33.13
C ASP A 247 6.61 -17.25 33.00
N GLU A 248 5.62 -17.67 32.20
CA GLU A 248 4.39 -16.90 31.95
C GLU A 248 3.50 -16.70 33.19
N ARG A 249 3.62 -17.56 34.20
CA ARG A 249 2.82 -17.47 35.44
C ARG A 249 3.36 -16.42 36.42
N ALA A 250 4.64 -16.08 36.31
CA ALA A 250 5.30 -15.08 37.15
C ALA A 250 6.35 -14.30 36.34
N PRO A 251 5.92 -13.52 35.32
CA PRO A 251 6.85 -12.84 34.43
C PRO A 251 7.52 -11.65 35.12
N ILE A 252 8.85 -11.66 35.14
CA ILE A 252 9.68 -10.49 35.48
C ILE A 252 9.73 -9.54 34.28
N ALA A 253 9.87 -10.09 33.07
CA ALA A 253 9.77 -9.31 31.83
C ALA A 253 8.64 -9.86 30.97
N LEU A 254 7.71 -8.97 30.61
CA LEU A 254 6.58 -9.22 29.73
C LEU A 254 6.65 -8.22 28.58
N LEU A 255 6.85 -8.70 27.36
CA LEU A 255 6.86 -7.90 26.15
C LEU A 255 5.71 -8.36 25.25
N ASN A 256 4.73 -7.48 25.04
CA ASN A 256 3.66 -7.70 24.08
C ASN A 256 3.77 -6.65 22.95
N MET A 257 3.77 -7.14 21.72
CA MET A 257 3.89 -6.32 20.53
C MET A 257 2.92 -6.81 19.47
N ASP A 258 2.09 -5.91 18.96
CA ASP A 258 1.27 -6.16 17.77
C ASP A 258 1.90 -5.45 16.57
N ALA A 259 1.89 -6.10 15.41
CA ALA A 259 2.45 -5.61 14.16
C ALA A 259 1.49 -5.89 12.99
N PHE A 260 1.44 -4.98 12.03
CA PHE A 260 0.57 -5.06 10.87
C PHE A 260 1.24 -4.39 9.68
N GLY A 261 1.28 -5.06 8.53
CA GLY A 261 1.86 -4.55 7.32
C GLY A 261 1.02 -4.83 6.09
N VAL A 262 1.12 -3.94 5.11
CA VAL A 262 0.44 -4.01 3.82
C VAL A 262 1.44 -3.69 2.71
N LEU A 263 1.52 -4.59 1.75
CA LEU A 263 2.20 -4.43 0.47
C LEU A 263 1.13 -4.30 -0.61
N ASP A 264 0.96 -3.09 -1.15
CA ASP A 264 0.04 -2.79 -2.24
C ASP A 264 0.81 -2.76 -3.56
N THR A 265 0.54 -3.73 -4.44
CA THR A 265 1.23 -3.81 -5.73
C THR A 265 0.69 -2.81 -6.75
N GLY A 266 -0.54 -2.32 -6.57
CA GLY A 266 -1.15 -1.33 -7.44
C GLY A 266 -0.58 0.06 -7.21
N GLU A 267 -0.41 0.44 -5.95
CA GLU A 267 0.23 1.72 -5.58
C GLU A 267 1.75 1.63 -5.49
N GLY A 268 2.33 0.42 -5.48
CA GLY A 268 3.77 0.23 -5.27
C GLY A 268 4.23 0.75 -3.91
N THR A 269 3.47 0.44 -2.86
CA THR A 269 3.72 0.87 -1.47
C THR A 269 3.88 -0.31 -0.53
N LEU A 270 4.71 -0.11 0.50
CA LEU A 270 4.85 -0.98 1.66
C LEU A 270 4.65 -0.12 2.91
N ALA A 271 3.68 -0.50 3.73
CA ALA A 271 3.46 0.08 5.06
C ALA A 271 3.59 -1.02 6.10
N LEU A 272 4.30 -0.76 7.19
CA LEU A 272 4.36 -1.63 8.36
C LEU A 272 4.24 -0.76 9.61
N ASP A 273 3.40 -1.17 10.54
CA ASP A 273 3.16 -0.52 11.82
C ASP A 273 3.32 -1.54 12.94
N ALA A 274 3.94 -1.16 14.05
CA ALA A 274 4.02 -2.00 15.24
C ALA A 274 3.86 -1.16 16.52
N THR A 275 3.26 -1.75 17.55
CA THR A 275 2.99 -1.09 18.83
C THR A 275 3.30 -2.01 19.99
N LEU A 276 4.02 -1.48 20.97
CA LEU A 276 4.14 -2.10 22.29
C LEU A 276 2.93 -1.72 23.15
N TYR A 277 2.34 -2.72 23.77
CA TYR A 277 1.20 -2.57 24.68
C TYR A 277 1.39 -3.47 25.90
N ASP A 278 0.80 -3.09 27.04
CA ASP A 278 0.83 -3.85 28.30
C ASP A 278 2.16 -4.56 28.59
N SER A 279 3.27 -3.88 28.31
CA SER A 279 4.61 -4.45 28.39
C SER A 279 5.32 -3.88 29.61
N GLN A 280 6.06 -4.73 30.31
CA GLN A 280 6.80 -4.33 31.49
C GLN A 280 8.08 -5.15 31.67
N ILE A 281 9.12 -4.54 32.23
CA ILE A 281 10.38 -5.23 32.56
C ILE A 281 10.75 -4.87 33.99
N ALA A 282 10.83 -5.86 34.88
CA ALA A 282 11.16 -5.69 36.29
C ALA A 282 10.30 -4.63 37.01
N GLY A 283 9.02 -4.52 36.64
CA GLY A 283 8.08 -3.53 37.18
C GLY A 283 8.07 -2.17 36.45
N TRP A 284 8.94 -1.97 35.46
CA TRP A 284 8.99 -0.76 34.64
C TRP A 284 8.07 -0.90 33.44
N GLN A 285 7.15 0.04 33.25
CA GLN A 285 6.24 0.04 32.10
C GLN A 285 7.01 0.39 30.83
N LEU A 286 6.84 -0.42 29.79
CA LEU A 286 7.46 -0.26 28.48
C LEU A 286 6.38 -0.01 27.42
N SER A 287 6.56 1.04 26.63
CA SER A 287 5.65 1.38 25.53
C SER A 287 6.43 2.00 24.36
N GLY A 288 5.82 2.09 23.19
CA GLY A 288 6.43 2.70 22.02
C GLY A 288 5.83 2.18 20.73
N ASP A 289 5.98 2.97 19.66
CA ASP A 289 5.46 2.63 18.34
C ASP A 289 6.59 2.60 17.29
N MET A 290 6.40 1.81 16.23
CA MET A 290 7.23 1.77 15.04
C MET A 290 6.34 1.96 13.81
N ALA A 291 6.85 2.69 12.81
CA ALA A 291 6.31 2.66 11.46
C ALA A 291 7.41 2.61 10.41
N LEU A 292 7.16 1.86 9.34
CA LEU A 292 7.92 1.86 8.10
C LEU A 292 6.97 2.22 6.95
N ARG A 293 7.43 3.12 6.08
CA ARG A 293 6.77 3.51 4.83
C ARG A 293 7.79 3.41 3.71
N ALA A 294 7.44 2.70 2.65
CA ALA A 294 8.20 2.69 1.42
C ALA A 294 7.26 2.82 0.22
N ARG A 295 7.67 3.58 -0.79
CA ARG A 295 6.98 3.73 -2.07
C ARG A 295 8.01 3.69 -3.19
N TRP A 296 7.76 2.90 -4.23
CA TRP A 296 8.63 2.80 -5.41
C TRP A 296 7.90 3.10 -6.72
N SER A 297 6.59 3.38 -6.68
CA SER A 297 5.85 3.92 -7.82
C SER A 297 5.53 5.41 -7.59
N GLY A 298 5.68 6.25 -8.62
CA GLY A 298 5.56 7.71 -8.47
C GLY A 298 6.73 8.32 -7.69
N GLU A 299 6.45 9.15 -6.69
CA GLU A 299 7.47 9.72 -5.80
C GLU A 299 8.02 8.65 -4.85
N SER A 300 9.29 8.28 -5.07
CA SER A 300 9.94 7.26 -4.25
C SER A 300 10.17 7.79 -2.83
N GLU A 301 9.70 7.03 -1.84
CA GLU A 301 9.76 7.39 -0.44
C GLU A 301 10.27 6.18 0.35
N PHE A 302 11.13 6.41 1.34
CA PHE A 302 11.51 5.39 2.31
C PHE A 302 11.71 6.05 3.65
N VAL A 303 10.99 5.60 4.68
CA VAL A 303 11.16 6.08 6.05
C VAL A 303 10.88 4.92 7.00
N LEU A 304 11.83 4.66 7.90
CA LEU A 304 11.66 3.78 9.05
C LEU A 304 11.82 4.62 10.32
N SER A 305 10.90 4.50 11.26
CA SER A 305 10.99 5.18 12.55
C SER A 305 10.47 4.28 13.67
N VAL A 306 11.24 4.24 14.75
CA VAL A 306 10.92 3.60 16.03
C VAL A 306 10.95 4.70 17.07
N GLY A 307 9.83 4.97 17.73
CA GLY A 307 9.74 6.05 18.69
C GLY A 307 9.68 7.46 18.09
N GLY A 308 9.58 7.63 16.78
CA GLY A 308 9.50 8.94 16.12
C GLY A 308 10.83 9.48 15.60
N PHE A 309 10.88 10.78 15.32
CA PHE A 309 11.98 11.44 14.61
C PHE A 309 12.78 12.39 15.48
N HIS A 310 13.89 12.89 14.93
CA HIS A 310 14.62 14.02 15.49
C HIS A 310 13.71 15.25 15.59
N PRO A 311 13.77 16.06 16.66
CA PRO A 311 12.86 17.21 16.87
C PRO A 311 12.86 18.24 15.74
N ARG A 312 13.99 18.40 15.04
CA ARG A 312 14.12 19.29 13.87
C ARG A 312 13.77 18.65 12.53
N PHE A 313 13.48 17.36 12.49
CA PHE A 313 13.12 16.66 11.26
C PHE A 313 11.61 16.78 11.03
N THR A 314 11.23 17.13 9.80
CA THR A 314 9.82 17.18 9.39
C THR A 314 9.44 15.84 8.75
N PRO A 315 8.55 15.03 9.35
CA PRO A 315 8.11 13.77 8.77
C PRO A 315 7.37 14.00 7.44
N PRO A 316 7.42 13.04 6.51
CA PRO A 316 6.63 13.12 5.29
C PRO A 316 5.12 13.21 5.57
N PRO A 317 4.35 13.85 4.67
CA PRO A 317 2.89 13.90 4.77
C PRO A 317 2.28 12.50 4.91
N GLY A 318 1.35 12.33 5.85
CA GLY A 318 0.66 11.05 6.07
C GLY A 318 1.45 10.01 6.88
N PHE A 319 2.67 10.32 7.34
CA PHE A 319 3.38 9.47 8.29
C PHE A 319 2.69 9.51 9.67
N PRO A 320 2.45 8.35 10.33
CA PRO A 320 1.73 8.32 11.61
C PRO A 320 2.54 8.97 12.75
N ALA A 321 1.85 9.62 13.67
CA ALA A 321 2.46 10.05 14.93
C ALA A 321 2.82 8.83 15.79
N LEU A 322 4.09 8.74 16.19
CA LEU A 322 4.63 7.62 16.97
C LEU A 322 4.91 8.05 18.41
N ARG A 323 4.52 7.21 19.38
CA ARG A 323 4.97 7.34 20.77
C ARG A 323 6.43 6.93 20.88
N ARG A 324 7.23 7.75 21.58
CA ARG A 324 8.62 7.44 21.96
C ARG A 324 8.68 6.07 22.64
N VAL A 325 9.75 5.32 22.40
CA VAL A 325 10.01 4.10 23.18
C VAL A 325 10.29 4.54 24.60
N THR A 326 9.32 4.31 25.48
CA THR A 326 9.31 4.86 26.83
C THR A 326 9.38 3.73 27.84
N MET A 327 10.33 3.82 28.75
CA MET A 327 10.45 2.96 29.93
C MET A 327 10.29 3.83 31.17
N ALA A 328 9.30 3.55 32.02
CA ALA A 328 8.99 4.37 33.19
C ALA A 328 8.85 3.54 34.46
N LEU A 329 9.44 4.04 35.55
CA LEU A 329 9.24 3.57 36.92
C LEU A 329 8.34 4.56 37.69
N GLY A 330 7.31 4.01 38.34
CA GLY A 330 6.13 4.73 38.84
C GLY A 330 6.28 5.67 40.05
N ASP A 331 5.13 5.97 40.66
CA ASP A 331 4.77 7.17 41.43
C ASP A 331 5.29 7.27 42.88
N GLY A 332 6.41 6.62 43.17
CA GLY A 332 7.02 6.66 44.49
C GLY A 332 7.85 7.92 44.76
N ASP A 333 8.64 7.86 45.83
CA ASP A 333 9.65 8.87 46.14
C ASP A 333 10.75 8.98 45.06
N VAL A 334 10.89 7.98 44.18
CA VAL A 334 11.79 8.02 43.02
C VAL A 334 11.02 7.68 41.75
N ARG A 335 11.00 8.61 40.81
CA ARG A 335 10.44 8.46 39.47
C ARG A 335 11.57 8.51 38.46
N LEU A 336 11.60 7.53 37.54
CA LEU A 336 12.53 7.52 36.42
C LEU A 336 11.74 7.32 35.12
N ARG A 337 11.96 8.18 34.14
CA ARG A 337 11.37 8.06 32.80
C ARG A 337 12.50 8.12 31.77
N LEU A 338 12.59 7.10 30.92
CA LEU A 338 13.52 7.02 29.81
C LEU A 338 12.73 6.96 28.51
N GLU A 339 13.00 7.86 27.58
CA GLU A 339 12.44 7.90 26.24
C GLU A 339 13.55 7.75 25.22
N ALA A 340 13.32 7.02 24.15
CA ALA A 340 14.26 6.88 23.04
C ALA A 340 13.55 6.84 21.69
N TYR A 341 14.29 7.21 20.65
CA TYR A 341 13.86 7.06 19.27
C TYR A 341 15.03 6.76 18.33
N LEU A 342 14.69 6.17 17.19
CA LEU A 342 15.57 5.86 16.07
C LEU A 342 14.78 6.07 14.78
N ALA A 343 15.29 6.85 13.83
CA ALA A 343 14.71 6.96 12.50
C ALA A 343 15.78 6.86 11.41
N LEU A 344 15.42 6.22 10.31
CA LEU A 344 16.25 6.01 9.14
C LEU A 344 15.50 6.48 7.89
N THR A 345 16.15 7.33 7.11
CA THR A 345 15.70 7.79 5.79
C THR A 345 16.85 7.56 4.79
N PRO A 346 16.63 7.70 3.47
CA PRO A 346 17.70 7.60 2.48
C PRO A 346 18.87 8.56 2.72
N ASN A 347 18.61 9.68 3.41
CA ASN A 347 19.58 10.76 3.58
C ASN A 347 20.10 10.90 5.01
N THR A 348 19.39 10.35 6.00
CA THR A 348 19.69 10.58 7.42
C THR A 348 19.51 9.35 8.29
N LEU A 349 20.39 9.18 9.27
CA LEU A 349 20.17 8.38 10.47
C LEU A 349 19.94 9.33 11.66
N GLN A 350 18.88 9.10 12.41
CA GLN A 350 18.44 9.93 13.53
C GLN A 350 18.31 9.05 14.75
N LEU A 351 18.83 9.49 15.89
CA LEU A 351 18.64 8.79 17.15
C LEU A 351 18.67 9.78 18.29
N GLY A 352 17.96 9.48 19.37
CA GLY A 352 18.00 10.32 20.55
C GLY A 352 17.41 9.61 21.74
N ALA A 353 17.76 10.10 22.92
CA ALA A 353 17.20 9.63 24.17
C ALA A 353 17.04 10.77 25.16
N ARG A 354 16.08 10.62 26.06
CA ARG A 354 15.79 11.53 27.16
C ARG A 354 15.59 10.71 28.43
N VAL A 355 16.25 11.10 29.50
CA VAL A 355 16.13 10.52 30.82
C VAL A 355 15.71 11.62 31.77
N GLU A 356 14.63 11.38 32.50
CA GLU A 356 14.13 12.24 33.56
C GLU A 356 14.16 11.46 34.87
N VAL A 357 14.74 12.07 35.90
CA VAL A 357 14.82 11.53 37.25
C VAL A 357 14.18 12.54 38.18
N ALA A 358 13.27 12.10 39.04
CA ALA A 358 12.76 12.91 40.14
C ALA A 358 12.81 12.09 41.42
N ALA A 359 13.44 12.61 42.47
CA ALA A 359 13.57 11.97 43.76
C ALA A 359 13.14 12.90 44.90
N ARG A 360 12.47 12.35 45.91
CA ARG A 360 12.05 13.05 47.12
C ARG A 360 12.50 12.28 48.36
N MET A 361 13.11 12.98 49.31
CA MET A 361 13.45 12.44 50.62
C MET A 361 13.10 13.48 51.70
N GLY A 362 11.94 13.33 52.33
CA GLY A 362 11.41 14.30 53.30
C GLY A 362 11.16 15.68 52.65
N ASP A 363 11.92 16.68 53.11
CA ASP A 363 11.88 18.07 52.63
C ASP A 363 12.86 18.35 51.47
N VAL A 364 13.67 17.37 51.08
CA VAL A 364 14.63 17.49 49.97
C VAL A 364 14.03 16.90 48.70
N THR A 365 14.07 17.64 47.59
CA THR A 365 13.71 17.14 46.26
C THR A 365 14.88 17.30 45.31
N ALA A 366 15.12 16.31 44.45
CA ALA A 366 16.13 16.34 43.41
C ALA A 366 15.47 15.99 42.08
N ASP A 367 15.57 16.90 41.11
CA ASP A 367 15.05 16.73 39.76
C ASP A 367 16.23 16.77 38.79
N GLY A 368 16.29 15.85 37.83
CA GLY A 368 17.34 15.80 36.83
C GLY A 368 16.79 15.42 35.46
N HIS A 369 17.31 16.06 34.42
CA HIS A 369 17.07 15.65 33.04
C HIS A 369 18.40 15.50 32.31
N PHE A 370 18.48 14.51 31.45
CA PHE A 370 19.55 14.36 30.48
C PHE A 370 18.92 13.95 29.15
N SER A 371 19.22 14.66 28.08
CA SER A 371 18.78 14.29 26.75
C SER A 371 19.89 14.47 25.73
N PHE A 372 19.85 13.66 24.69
CA PHE A 372 20.61 13.91 23.48
C PHE A 372 19.78 13.62 22.24
N ASP A 373 20.01 14.42 21.20
CA ASP A 373 19.44 14.25 19.88
C ASP A 373 20.60 14.26 18.88
N ALA A 374 20.74 13.18 18.12
CA ALA A 374 21.78 13.01 17.12
C ALA A 374 21.17 12.90 15.72
N LEU A 375 21.80 13.58 14.77
CA LEU A 375 21.45 13.59 13.35
C LEU A 375 22.70 13.34 12.51
N VAL A 376 22.71 12.20 11.82
CA VAL A 376 23.74 11.83 10.86
C VAL A 376 23.19 12.05 9.46
N ARG A 377 23.83 12.90 8.66
CA ARG A 377 23.58 13.04 7.22
C ARG A 377 24.57 12.17 6.45
N PHE A 378 24.11 11.46 5.43
CA PHE A 378 25.01 10.64 4.61
C PHE A 378 25.74 11.45 3.52
N VAL A 379 25.08 12.47 2.96
CA VAL A 379 25.59 13.24 1.82
C VAL A 379 25.25 14.74 1.96
N PRO A 380 26.26 15.63 2.08
CA PRO A 380 27.62 15.31 2.52
C PRO A 380 27.59 14.62 3.90
N PHE A 381 28.56 13.76 4.17
CA PHE A 381 28.60 13.06 5.46
C PHE A 381 28.76 14.09 6.58
N GLY A 382 27.77 14.14 7.47
CA GLY A 382 27.62 15.18 8.50
C GLY A 382 27.10 14.57 9.79
N PHE A 383 27.56 15.08 10.92
CA PHE A 383 27.13 14.64 12.24
C PHE A 383 26.75 15.85 13.09
N GLU A 384 25.56 15.84 13.67
CA GLU A 384 25.11 16.82 14.65
C GLU A 384 24.67 16.07 15.91
N LEU A 385 25.05 16.60 17.07
CA LEU A 385 24.65 16.10 18.38
C LEU A 385 24.32 17.28 19.29
N ASP A 386 23.06 17.37 19.67
CA ASP A 386 22.56 18.26 20.73
C ASP A 386 22.47 17.46 22.03
N LEU A 387 23.05 17.96 23.12
CA LEU A 387 22.96 17.40 24.47
C LEU A 387 22.40 18.47 25.40
N SER A 388 21.49 18.08 26.28
CA SER A 388 21.01 18.90 27.38
C SER A 388 21.05 18.13 28.69
N LEU A 389 21.55 18.76 29.74
CA LEU A 389 21.62 18.22 31.09
C LEU A 389 21.13 19.30 32.04
N ALA A 390 20.21 18.97 32.94
CA ALA A 390 20.04 19.77 34.15
C ALA A 390 19.83 18.91 35.38
N VAL A 391 20.27 19.45 36.51
CA VAL A 391 20.07 18.86 37.83
C VAL A 391 19.70 19.99 38.78
N GLN A 392 18.66 19.81 39.57
CA GLN A 392 18.17 20.78 40.55
C GLN A 392 17.91 20.06 41.87
N VAL A 393 18.48 20.58 42.96
CA VAL A 393 18.25 20.10 44.32
C VAL A 393 17.60 21.23 45.12
N ARG A 394 16.45 20.95 45.71
CA ARG A 394 15.69 21.90 46.55
C ARG A 394 15.55 21.36 47.98
N TRP A 395 15.50 22.27 48.94
CA TRP A 395 15.13 21.98 50.32
C TRP A 395 14.01 22.91 50.76
N LYS A 396 12.88 22.35 51.25
CA LYS A 396 11.65 23.09 51.59
C LYS A 396 11.19 24.05 50.49
N GLY A 397 11.32 23.61 49.23
CA GLY A 397 10.96 24.40 48.04
C GLY A 397 12.00 25.45 47.59
N LYS A 398 13.07 25.68 48.36
CA LYS A 398 14.15 26.62 47.99
C LYS A 398 15.27 25.90 47.24
N LEU A 399 15.75 26.46 46.14
CA LEU A 399 16.86 25.91 45.37
C LEU A 399 18.16 25.97 46.17
N LEU A 400 18.78 24.81 46.41
CA LEU A 400 20.11 24.69 47.02
C LEU A 400 21.21 24.69 45.95
N PHE A 401 21.00 23.88 44.91
CA PHE A 401 21.95 23.67 43.83
C PHE A 401 21.20 23.46 42.52
N GLY A 402 21.65 24.13 41.46
CA GLY A 402 21.20 23.94 40.10
C GLY A 402 22.40 23.84 39.16
N LEU A 403 22.39 22.86 38.27
CA LEU A 403 23.31 22.74 37.14
C LEU A 403 22.46 22.67 35.87
N THR A 404 22.80 23.44 34.85
CA THR A 404 22.23 23.33 33.52
C THR A 404 23.36 23.42 32.50
N ALA A 405 23.46 22.45 31.61
CA ALA A 405 24.48 22.39 30.58
C ALA A 405 23.83 22.01 29.24
N ASP A 406 24.05 22.83 28.23
CA ASP A 406 23.66 22.56 26.85
C ASP A 406 24.92 22.50 25.99
N LEU A 407 25.02 21.50 25.14
CA LEU A 407 26.16 21.27 24.26
C LEU A 407 25.67 20.91 22.86
N HIS A 408 26.14 21.65 21.86
CA HIS A 408 25.95 21.37 20.45
C HIS A 408 27.29 20.98 19.84
N VAL A 409 27.31 19.85 19.16
CA VAL A 409 28.50 19.29 18.52
C VAL A 409 28.21 19.03 17.05
N GLU A 410 29.00 19.64 16.17
CA GLU A 410 29.00 19.42 14.72
C GLU A 410 30.29 18.70 14.31
N GLY A 411 30.17 17.68 13.46
CA GLY A 411 31.25 16.89 12.85
C GLY A 411 30.83 16.41 11.45
N PRO A 412 31.56 15.49 10.79
CA PRO A 412 32.69 14.65 11.22
C PRO A 412 34.09 15.21 10.88
N GLY A 413 34.16 16.30 10.10
CA GLY A 413 35.41 16.95 9.70
C GLY A 413 36.05 17.71 10.86
N ARG A 414 36.14 19.04 10.74
CA ARG A 414 36.54 19.87 11.88
C ARG A 414 35.37 19.91 12.87
N TRP A 415 35.61 19.46 14.10
CA TRP A 415 34.59 19.39 15.13
C TRP A 415 34.33 20.79 15.67
N HIS A 416 33.08 21.24 15.62
CA HIS A 416 32.64 22.50 16.19
C HIS A 416 31.78 22.21 17.42
N VAL A 417 32.28 22.60 18.59
CA VAL A 417 31.60 22.39 19.87
C VAL A 417 31.20 23.74 20.44
N ARG A 418 29.90 23.95 20.63
CA ARG A 418 29.32 25.14 21.25
C ARG A 418 28.59 24.71 22.52
N GLY A 419 28.90 25.31 23.65
CA GLY A 419 28.26 24.92 24.91
C GLY A 419 28.04 26.08 25.87
N GLN A 420 27.05 25.91 26.73
CA GLN A 420 26.75 26.82 27.83
C GLN A 420 26.53 26.00 29.10
N VAL A 421 27.22 26.37 30.18
CA VAL A 421 27.04 25.77 31.51
C VAL A 421 26.63 26.86 32.49
N THR A 422 25.58 26.61 33.25
CA THR A 422 25.07 27.48 34.31
C THR A 422 25.03 26.71 35.62
N ILE A 423 25.67 27.26 36.64
CA ILE A 423 25.65 26.73 38.00
C ILE A 423 24.95 27.76 38.89
N GLU A 424 23.97 27.31 39.66
CA GLU A 424 23.25 28.11 40.64
C GLU A 424 23.44 27.48 42.03
N LEU A 425 23.96 28.25 42.99
CA LEU A 425 24.20 27.79 44.35
C LEU A 425 23.62 28.82 45.33
N LEU A 426 22.64 28.41 46.15
CA LEU A 426 22.02 29.28 47.17
C LEU A 426 21.56 30.66 46.64
N GLY A 427 21.06 30.72 45.39
CA GLY A 427 20.62 31.94 44.72
C GLY A 427 21.71 32.74 43.99
N LEU A 428 22.97 32.31 44.03
CA LEU A 428 24.05 32.86 43.21
C LEU A 428 24.15 32.09 41.90
N LYS A 429 24.04 32.78 40.76
CA LYS A 429 24.08 32.19 39.42
C LYS A 429 25.36 32.57 38.67
N ALA A 430 26.08 31.58 38.17
CA ALA A 430 27.25 31.75 37.31
C ALA A 430 27.03 31.02 35.98
N THR A 431 27.20 31.71 34.85
CA THR A 431 27.07 31.13 33.50
C THR A 431 28.38 31.29 32.75
N LYS A 432 28.87 30.19 32.14
CA LYS A 432 30.04 30.17 31.26
C LYS A 432 29.64 29.61 29.89
N ARG A 433 29.92 30.37 28.84
CA ARG A 433 29.79 29.93 27.44
C ARG A 433 31.17 29.61 26.88
N PHE A 434 31.26 28.58 26.06
CA PHE A 434 32.49 28.23 25.37
C PHE A 434 32.22 27.79 23.95
N THR A 435 33.22 27.99 23.10
CA THR A 435 33.25 27.46 21.75
C THR A 435 34.63 26.88 21.55
N ALA A 436 34.68 25.62 21.13
CA ALA A 436 35.90 24.92 20.85
C ALA A 436 35.84 24.36 19.43
N THR A 437 36.99 24.31 18.77
CA THR A 437 37.11 23.74 17.45
C THR A 437 38.35 22.88 17.42
N PHE A 438 38.21 21.59 17.12
CA PHE A 438 39.31 20.63 17.14
C PHE A 438 39.14 19.58 16.04
N GLY A 439 40.19 18.82 15.74
CA GLY A 439 40.21 17.90 14.61
C GLY A 439 40.74 18.55 13.32
N GLN A 440 41.20 17.70 12.40
CA GLN A 440 41.65 18.12 11.08
C GLN A 440 40.44 18.25 10.14
N ALA A 441 40.49 19.19 9.20
CA ALA A 441 39.54 19.17 8.10
C ALA A 441 39.77 17.86 7.36
N GLN A 442 38.82 16.93 7.48
CA GLN A 442 38.89 15.71 6.70
C GLN A 442 38.61 16.13 5.26
N GLU A 443 39.67 16.18 4.44
CA GLU A 443 39.50 16.04 3.00
C GLU A 443 38.79 14.69 2.82
N VAL A 444 37.48 14.74 2.54
CA VAL A 444 36.74 13.55 2.11
C VAL A 444 37.56 13.00 0.95
N PRO A 445 38.18 11.81 1.07
CA PRO A 445 38.97 11.26 -0.03
C PRO A 445 38.05 11.26 -1.24
N ALA A 446 38.41 12.03 -2.27
CA ALA A 446 37.59 12.14 -3.45
C ALA A 446 37.35 10.71 -3.93
N ALA A 447 36.09 10.30 -3.98
CA ALA A 447 35.79 8.94 -4.40
C ALA A 447 36.44 8.73 -5.78
N PRO A 448 37.09 7.56 -6.00
CA PRO A 448 37.90 7.34 -7.18
C PRO A 448 37.08 7.67 -8.43
N PRO A 449 37.64 8.38 -9.40
CA PRO A 449 36.90 8.78 -10.58
C PRO A 449 36.19 7.60 -11.22
N GLN A 450 34.93 7.80 -11.60
CA GLN A 450 34.10 6.74 -12.19
C GLN A 450 33.89 7.04 -13.67
N ASN A 451 34.03 6.01 -14.52
CA ASN A 451 33.65 6.09 -15.92
C ASN A 451 32.16 5.76 -16.05
N VAL A 452 31.34 6.81 -16.11
CA VAL A 452 29.87 6.68 -16.13
C VAL A 452 29.37 5.99 -17.39
N ALA A 453 30.01 6.23 -18.53
CA ALA A 453 29.65 5.57 -19.77
C ALA A 453 29.87 4.05 -19.68
N HIS A 454 30.95 3.60 -19.03
CA HIS A 454 31.18 2.19 -18.75
C HIS A 454 30.09 1.62 -17.83
N LEU A 455 29.79 2.28 -16.70
CA LEU A 455 28.77 1.80 -15.76
C LEU A 455 27.38 1.70 -16.39
N ILE A 456 26.99 2.69 -17.22
CA ILE A 456 25.72 2.65 -17.97
C ILE A 456 25.73 1.48 -18.96
N ARG A 457 26.82 1.26 -19.70
CA ARG A 457 26.93 0.13 -20.64
C ARG A 457 26.83 -1.21 -19.90
N THR A 458 27.49 -1.35 -18.76
CA THR A 458 27.38 -2.56 -17.92
C THR A 458 25.94 -2.78 -17.46
N ALA A 459 25.28 -1.74 -16.93
CA ALA A 459 23.90 -1.84 -16.47
C ALA A 459 22.92 -2.17 -17.60
N LEU A 460 23.09 -1.56 -18.78
CA LEU A 460 22.26 -1.86 -19.97
C LEU A 460 22.51 -3.26 -20.53
N ALA A 461 23.66 -3.89 -20.24
CA ALA A 461 23.95 -5.26 -20.66
C ALA A 461 23.31 -6.32 -19.76
N GLU A 462 22.87 -5.95 -18.54
CA GLU A 462 22.23 -6.89 -17.63
C GLU A 462 20.83 -7.28 -18.12
N ARG A 463 20.49 -8.57 -18.05
CA ARG A 463 19.14 -9.07 -18.41
C ARG A 463 18.02 -8.31 -17.71
N GLY A 464 18.23 -7.93 -16.44
CA GLY A 464 17.24 -7.22 -15.61
C GLY A 464 16.94 -5.79 -16.06
N ALA A 465 17.80 -5.17 -16.87
CA ALA A 465 17.54 -3.86 -17.46
C ALA A 465 16.50 -3.91 -18.59
N TRP A 466 16.25 -5.11 -19.14
CA TRP A 466 15.35 -5.32 -20.27
C TRP A 466 14.03 -5.90 -19.79
N GLN A 467 12.94 -5.31 -20.27
CA GLN A 467 11.59 -5.70 -19.95
C GLN A 467 10.74 -5.78 -21.22
N VAL A 468 9.85 -6.76 -21.24
CA VAL A 468 8.95 -7.02 -22.35
C VAL A 468 7.54 -6.83 -21.83
N GLU A 469 6.83 -5.84 -22.37
CA GLU A 469 5.44 -5.56 -22.04
C GLU A 469 4.55 -5.98 -23.23
N GLU A 470 3.66 -6.93 -22.99
CA GLU A 470 2.72 -7.38 -24.02
C GLU A 470 1.60 -6.34 -24.19
N ARG A 471 1.51 -5.68 -25.34
CA ARG A 471 0.50 -4.64 -25.58
C ARG A 471 -0.88 -5.21 -25.94
N ALA A 472 -0.95 -6.46 -26.40
CA ALA A 472 -2.20 -7.14 -26.68
C ALA A 472 -2.02 -8.64 -26.49
N ALA A 473 -2.98 -9.32 -25.87
CA ALA A 473 -3.09 -10.77 -25.94
C ALA A 473 -3.49 -11.18 -27.36
N LEU A 474 -2.54 -11.18 -28.30
CA LEU A 474 -2.74 -11.80 -29.62
C LEU A 474 -2.85 -13.31 -29.39
N PRO A 475 -4.01 -13.96 -29.60
CA PRO A 475 -4.22 -15.36 -29.21
C PRO A 475 -3.51 -16.39 -30.12
N ALA A 476 -2.59 -15.95 -30.98
CA ALA A 476 -2.07 -16.74 -32.11
C ALA A 476 -0.54 -16.96 -32.09
N LEU A 477 0.14 -16.69 -30.98
CA LEU A 477 1.59 -16.96 -30.86
C LEU A 477 1.82 -18.38 -30.33
N THR A 478 2.33 -19.27 -31.17
CA THR A 478 2.86 -20.57 -30.75
C THR A 478 4.39 -20.53 -30.72
N MET A 479 4.99 -20.96 -29.61
CA MET A 479 6.45 -21.05 -29.50
C MET A 479 6.97 -22.28 -30.24
N ARG A 480 8.14 -22.15 -30.90
CA ARG A 480 8.88 -23.29 -31.46
C ARG A 480 9.41 -24.15 -30.30
N THR A 481 9.38 -25.47 -30.43
CA THR A 481 9.97 -26.38 -29.43
C THR A 481 11.50 -26.28 -29.43
N GLY A 482 12.13 -26.33 -28.24
CA GLY A 482 13.58 -26.34 -28.09
C GLY A 482 14.26 -25.01 -27.73
N ILE A 483 13.50 -23.95 -27.41
CA ILE A 483 14.06 -22.68 -26.94
C ILE A 483 14.39 -22.78 -25.44
N THR A 484 15.59 -22.35 -25.04
CA THR A 484 16.03 -22.32 -23.64
C THR A 484 15.50 -21.04 -22.97
N LEU A 485 14.84 -21.14 -21.80
CA LEU A 485 14.25 -20.01 -21.07
C LEU A 485 15.28 -19.03 -20.45
N SER A 486 16.57 -19.21 -20.75
CA SER A 486 17.65 -18.31 -20.38
C SER A 486 17.59 -16.98 -21.16
N ASP A 487 17.01 -16.97 -22.36
CA ASP A 487 16.92 -15.78 -23.19
C ASP A 487 15.67 -14.93 -22.85
N LEU A 488 15.71 -13.64 -23.21
CA LEU A 488 14.54 -12.76 -23.11
C LEU A 488 13.66 -12.98 -24.34
N LEU A 489 12.46 -13.53 -24.13
CA LEU A 489 11.51 -13.80 -25.21
C LEU A 489 10.67 -12.56 -25.48
N VAL A 490 10.66 -12.11 -26.74
CA VAL A 490 9.92 -10.93 -27.19
C VAL A 490 8.85 -11.36 -28.19
N SER A 491 7.60 -11.00 -27.92
CA SER A 491 6.48 -11.18 -28.84
C SER A 491 6.54 -10.13 -29.97
N PRO A 492 6.07 -10.44 -31.19
CA PRO A 492 5.99 -9.44 -32.28
C PRO A 492 5.13 -8.22 -31.94
N SER A 493 4.16 -8.33 -31.03
CA SER A 493 3.33 -7.21 -30.56
C SER A 493 3.81 -6.59 -29.25
N ALA A 494 4.91 -7.08 -28.69
CA ALA A 494 5.41 -6.58 -27.42
C ALA A 494 6.13 -5.24 -27.60
N ARG A 495 6.00 -4.40 -26.58
CA ARG A 495 6.87 -3.26 -26.39
C ARG A 495 8.08 -3.70 -25.60
N VAL A 496 9.28 -3.47 -26.14
CA VAL A 496 10.53 -3.73 -25.43
C VAL A 496 10.99 -2.44 -24.79
N THR A 497 11.24 -2.48 -23.48
CA THR A 497 11.76 -1.37 -22.70
C THR A 497 13.11 -1.76 -22.12
N VAL A 498 14.12 -0.93 -22.34
CA VAL A 498 15.42 -1.04 -21.65
C VAL A 498 15.62 0.19 -20.78
N ARG A 499 15.95 -0.02 -19.50
CA ARG A 499 16.17 1.06 -18.52
C ARG A 499 17.30 0.74 -17.56
N GLN A 500 18.01 1.77 -17.12
CA GLN A 500 19.02 1.67 -16.05
C GLN A 500 18.90 2.84 -15.07
N LYS A 501 19.37 2.63 -13.84
CA LYS A 501 19.26 3.60 -12.74
C LYS A 501 20.61 4.17 -12.28
N VAL A 502 21.68 3.95 -13.03
CA VAL A 502 23.03 4.40 -12.67
C VAL A 502 23.17 5.91 -12.84
N ALA A 503 22.79 6.43 -14.01
CA ALA A 503 22.83 7.86 -14.32
C ALA A 503 21.91 8.21 -15.49
N PRO A 504 21.37 9.43 -15.58
CA PRO A 504 20.45 9.79 -16.67
C PRO A 504 21.15 9.82 -18.04
N VAL A 505 20.45 9.35 -19.08
CA VAL A 505 20.89 9.22 -20.47
C VAL A 505 20.22 10.23 -21.42
N GLY A 506 19.75 11.36 -20.87
CA GLY A 506 19.10 12.43 -21.64
C GLY A 506 20.07 13.34 -22.41
N GLY A 507 21.39 13.20 -22.22
CA GLY A 507 22.37 14.15 -22.73
C GLY A 507 22.50 15.42 -21.87
N ILE A 508 22.17 15.32 -20.57
CA ILE A 508 22.53 16.33 -19.58
C ILE A 508 24.02 16.21 -19.24
N ARG A 509 24.65 17.33 -18.88
CA ARG A 509 26.03 17.33 -18.40
C ARG A 509 26.03 16.82 -16.96
N LEU A 510 26.81 15.77 -16.71
CA LEU A 510 27.04 15.17 -15.40
C LEU A 510 28.39 15.67 -14.88
N ASP A 511 28.43 16.12 -13.64
CA ASP A 511 29.66 16.56 -12.98
C ASP A 511 30.23 15.47 -12.05
N ARG A 512 29.34 14.69 -11.42
CA ARG A 512 29.65 13.58 -10.50
C ARG A 512 28.68 12.41 -10.65
N VAL A 513 29.02 11.26 -10.06
CA VAL A 513 28.06 10.17 -9.80
C VAL A 513 28.21 9.76 -8.34
N GLY A 514 27.15 10.02 -7.56
CA GLY A 514 27.22 9.89 -6.11
C GLY A 514 28.25 10.87 -5.53
N GLN A 515 29.35 10.33 -4.99
CA GLN A 515 30.47 11.12 -4.45
C GLN A 515 31.70 11.17 -5.38
N ALA A 516 31.69 10.43 -6.49
CA ALA A 516 32.84 10.30 -7.38
C ALA A 516 32.80 11.31 -8.51
N ARG A 517 33.96 11.88 -8.86
CA ARG A 517 34.10 12.68 -10.08
C ARG A 517 34.01 11.79 -11.31
N ILE A 518 33.49 12.33 -12.40
CA ILE A 518 33.39 11.59 -13.65
C ILE A 518 34.72 11.64 -14.38
N GLU A 519 35.21 10.47 -14.78
CA GLU A 519 36.30 10.30 -15.71
C GLU A 519 35.75 10.02 -17.12
N GLY A 520 36.26 10.74 -18.12
CA GLY A 520 35.81 10.61 -19.51
C GLY A 520 34.54 11.40 -19.81
N ASP A 521 33.62 10.78 -20.58
CA ASP A 521 32.43 11.45 -21.11
C ASP A 521 31.46 11.89 -20.02
N ARG A 522 31.19 13.19 -19.98
CA ARG A 522 30.27 13.83 -19.03
C ARG A 522 28.85 13.99 -19.56
N GLN A 523 28.60 13.56 -20.79
CA GLN A 523 27.28 13.59 -21.40
C GLN A 523 27.04 12.25 -22.06
N VAL A 524 25.98 11.57 -21.64
CA VAL A 524 25.60 10.28 -22.21
C VAL A 524 24.19 10.42 -22.76
N ARG A 525 24.01 10.04 -24.03
CA ARG A 525 22.70 9.99 -24.69
C ARG A 525 22.59 8.73 -25.52
N ILE A 526 21.42 8.08 -25.45
CA ILE A 526 21.07 7.01 -26.38
C ILE A 526 20.72 7.67 -27.72
N GLN A 527 21.51 7.39 -28.75
CA GLN A 527 21.37 8.02 -30.07
C GLN A 527 20.45 7.23 -31.00
N GLY A 528 20.20 5.94 -30.71
CA GLY A 528 19.35 5.10 -31.53
C GLY A 528 19.19 3.70 -30.95
N ALA A 529 18.14 3.02 -31.39
CA ALA A 529 17.89 1.61 -31.13
C ALA A 529 17.96 0.83 -32.45
N ARG A 530 18.43 -0.41 -32.40
CA ARG A 530 18.42 -1.33 -33.55
C ARG A 530 17.79 -2.66 -33.16
N LEU A 531 16.92 -3.18 -34.02
CA LEU A 531 16.30 -4.49 -33.89
C LEU A 531 16.66 -5.33 -35.13
N GLY A 532 17.24 -6.52 -34.95
CA GLY A 532 17.69 -7.35 -36.08
C GLY A 532 18.74 -6.70 -36.99
N GLY A 533 19.42 -5.65 -36.52
CA GLY A 533 20.38 -4.86 -37.32
C GLY A 533 19.77 -3.65 -38.03
N ALA A 534 18.45 -3.56 -38.15
CA ALA A 534 17.74 -2.40 -38.70
C ALA A 534 17.52 -1.32 -37.62
N ALA A 535 17.56 -0.05 -37.99
CA ALA A 535 17.16 1.05 -37.11
C ALA A 535 15.65 0.98 -36.85
N THR A 536 15.24 1.24 -35.61
CA THR A 536 13.82 1.25 -35.21
C THR A 536 13.47 2.57 -34.53
N ASP A 537 12.19 2.95 -34.60
CA ASP A 537 11.66 4.09 -33.87
C ASP A 537 11.64 3.78 -32.37
N TRP A 538 11.90 4.80 -31.55
CA TRP A 538 12.02 4.64 -30.11
C TRP A 538 11.56 5.90 -29.36
N SER A 539 11.28 5.73 -28.08
CA SER A 539 10.83 6.78 -27.17
C SER A 539 11.66 6.76 -25.88
N ASP A 540 11.95 7.95 -25.33
CA ASP A 540 12.66 8.08 -24.05
C ASP A 540 11.81 7.50 -22.90
N VAL A 541 12.42 6.63 -22.10
CA VAL A 541 11.84 6.13 -20.85
C VAL A 541 12.47 6.91 -19.70
N HIS A 542 11.64 7.39 -18.79
CA HIS A 542 12.08 8.24 -17.69
C HIS A 542 12.06 7.47 -16.37
N ASP A 543 12.98 7.80 -15.47
CA ASP A 543 13.01 7.31 -14.09
C ASP A 543 13.40 8.46 -13.14
N ALA A 544 13.19 8.26 -11.85
CA ALA A 544 13.47 9.26 -10.84
C ALA A 544 14.97 9.29 -10.51
N PHE A 545 15.63 10.42 -10.80
CA PHE A 545 17.03 10.66 -10.46
C PHE A 545 17.14 11.84 -9.50
N SER A 546 18.02 11.74 -8.52
CA SER A 546 18.30 12.88 -7.63
C SER A 546 19.34 13.80 -8.30
N PRO A 547 19.00 15.05 -8.69
CA PRO A 547 19.93 15.93 -9.39
C PRO A 547 21.22 16.17 -8.60
N GLY A 548 21.11 16.23 -7.27
CA GLY A 548 22.26 16.41 -6.37
C GLY A 548 23.27 15.25 -6.38
N GLN A 549 22.92 14.08 -6.93
CA GLN A 549 23.88 12.99 -7.13
C GLN A 549 24.71 13.14 -8.41
N PHE A 550 24.30 14.03 -9.32
CA PHE A 550 24.86 14.14 -10.66
C PHE A 550 25.43 15.52 -10.99
N LEU A 551 24.88 16.57 -10.39
CA LEU A 551 25.24 17.98 -10.65
C LEU A 551 25.93 18.60 -9.43
N ASP A 552 26.89 19.48 -9.69
CA ASP A 552 27.46 20.36 -8.67
C ASP A 552 26.50 21.53 -8.40
N LEU A 553 25.57 21.32 -7.47
CA LEU A 553 24.60 22.33 -7.00
C LEU A 553 25.12 23.09 -5.78
N ASP A 554 24.78 24.37 -5.68
CA ASP A 554 24.98 25.14 -4.43
C ASP A 554 23.95 24.76 -3.34
N ASP A 555 24.13 25.25 -2.11
CA ASP A 555 23.31 24.84 -0.97
C ASP A 555 21.88 25.41 -1.01
N GLU A 556 21.68 26.56 -1.66
CA GLU A 556 20.34 27.17 -1.82
C GLU A 556 19.53 26.43 -2.90
N GLU A 557 20.19 26.03 -4.00
CA GLU A 557 19.61 25.18 -5.04
C GLU A 557 19.25 23.78 -4.53
N LYS A 558 20.06 23.19 -3.64
CA LYS A 558 19.74 21.90 -3.01
C LYS A 558 18.49 21.95 -2.16
N LEU A 559 18.23 23.08 -1.50
CA LEU A 559 17.05 23.29 -0.64
C LEU A 559 15.79 23.64 -1.43
N ALA A 560 15.94 24.33 -2.57
CA ALA A 560 14.81 24.77 -3.41
C ALA A 560 14.37 23.73 -4.45
N ARG A 561 15.19 22.72 -4.76
CA ARG A 561 14.86 21.68 -5.76
C ARG A 561 14.12 20.49 -5.18
N GLN A 562 13.36 19.81 -6.03
CA GLN A 562 12.74 18.54 -5.70
C GLN A 562 13.82 17.48 -5.43
N SER A 563 13.57 16.59 -4.46
CA SER A 563 14.55 15.55 -4.07
C SER A 563 14.86 14.57 -5.20
N PHE A 564 13.88 14.35 -6.09
CA PHE A 564 14.00 13.55 -7.31
C PHE A 564 13.33 14.26 -8.49
N GLU A 565 13.96 14.20 -9.66
CA GLU A 565 13.40 14.69 -10.93
C GLU A 565 13.29 13.51 -11.93
N ALA A 566 12.23 13.48 -12.72
CA ALA A 566 12.08 12.50 -13.79
C ALA A 566 13.03 12.84 -14.95
N MET A 567 14.00 11.96 -15.24
CA MET A 567 14.98 12.14 -16.32
C MET A 567 15.08 10.87 -17.18
N PRO A 568 15.51 10.96 -18.46
CA PRO A 568 15.66 9.80 -19.32
C PRO A 568 16.61 8.76 -18.71
N SER A 569 16.13 7.53 -18.52
CA SER A 569 16.83 6.39 -17.94
C SER A 569 17.13 5.29 -18.96
N GLY A 570 16.45 5.33 -20.11
CA GLY A 570 16.57 4.35 -21.17
C GLY A 570 15.60 4.65 -22.32
N VAL A 571 15.28 3.61 -23.10
CA VAL A 571 14.42 3.73 -24.29
C VAL A 571 13.42 2.59 -24.38
N ALA A 572 12.30 2.85 -25.04
CA ALA A 572 11.31 1.84 -25.41
C ALA A 572 11.00 1.91 -26.90
N PHE A 573 10.87 0.73 -27.52
CA PHE A 573 10.58 0.56 -28.94
C PHE A 573 9.62 -0.62 -29.14
N ASP A 574 8.86 -0.59 -30.23
CA ASP A 574 7.87 -1.63 -30.54
C ASP A 574 8.50 -2.73 -31.42
N ALA A 575 8.21 -3.99 -31.10
CA ALA A 575 8.78 -5.14 -31.81
C ALA A 575 8.19 -5.33 -33.22
N THR A 576 7.07 -4.67 -33.53
CA THR A 576 6.37 -4.76 -34.83
C THR A 576 7.12 -4.10 -35.98
N ASP A 577 8.05 -3.19 -35.69
CA ASP A 577 8.58 -2.26 -36.69
C ASP A 577 9.66 -2.90 -37.58
N ALA A 578 10.13 -4.10 -37.23
CA ALA A 578 11.16 -4.84 -37.98
C ALA A 578 10.93 -6.36 -37.97
N ILE A 579 9.74 -6.83 -38.37
CA ILE A 579 9.48 -8.27 -38.55
C ILE A 579 10.20 -8.74 -39.83
N HIS A 580 11.37 -9.36 -39.67
CA HIS A 580 12.07 -10.06 -40.75
C HIS A 580 11.60 -11.51 -40.82
N PHE A 581 10.94 -11.87 -41.92
CA PHE A 581 10.62 -13.26 -42.23
C PHE A 581 11.89 -14.02 -42.63
N GLU A 582 12.02 -15.30 -42.26
CA GLU A 582 13.14 -16.14 -42.70
C GLU A 582 13.31 -16.09 -44.24
N PRO A 583 14.51 -16.26 -44.81
CA PRO A 583 14.78 -16.12 -46.26
C PRO A 583 14.01 -17.07 -47.20
N GLY A 584 13.18 -17.97 -46.65
CA GLY A 584 12.24 -18.81 -47.40
C GLY A 584 10.80 -18.27 -47.46
N GLY A 585 10.53 -17.10 -46.89
CA GLY A 585 9.21 -16.48 -46.88
C GLY A 585 8.73 -16.11 -48.29
N ARG A 586 7.73 -16.82 -48.79
CA ARG A 586 7.00 -16.40 -50.00
C ARG A 586 5.98 -15.35 -49.61
N THR A 587 6.12 -14.14 -50.16
CA THR A 587 5.04 -13.14 -50.09
C THR A 587 3.88 -13.69 -50.93
N VAL A 588 2.81 -14.11 -50.25
CA VAL A 588 1.58 -14.54 -50.92
C VAL A 588 0.62 -13.36 -50.89
N GLU A 589 0.36 -12.79 -52.06
CA GLU A 589 -0.71 -11.82 -52.20
C GLU A 589 -2.04 -12.54 -51.99
N ILE A 590 -2.73 -12.25 -50.88
CA ILE A 590 -4.03 -12.86 -50.60
C ILE A 590 -5.07 -12.13 -51.45
N ARG A 591 -5.42 -12.75 -52.58
CA ARG A 591 -6.53 -12.31 -53.43
C ARG A 591 -7.75 -13.17 -53.13
N TYR A 592 -8.84 -12.52 -52.74
CA TYR A 592 -10.11 -13.19 -52.51
C TYR A 592 -10.91 -13.23 -53.79
N GLU A 593 -11.32 -14.42 -54.22
CA GLU A 593 -12.33 -14.60 -55.25
C GLU A 593 -13.66 -14.91 -54.59
N THR A 594 -14.68 -14.11 -54.87
CA THR A 594 -16.01 -14.31 -54.28
C THR A 594 -16.93 -14.94 -55.31
N PHE A 595 -17.53 -16.06 -54.95
CA PHE A 595 -18.51 -16.77 -55.76
C PHE A 595 -19.82 -16.85 -54.98
N VAL A 596 -20.92 -16.55 -55.65
CA VAL A 596 -22.28 -16.66 -55.12
C VAL A 596 -22.94 -17.89 -55.72
N VAL A 597 -23.44 -18.78 -54.87
CA VAL A 597 -24.26 -19.94 -55.24
C VAL A 597 -25.62 -19.72 -54.59
N ASP A 598 -26.57 -19.23 -55.37
CA ASP A 598 -27.92 -18.87 -54.94
C ASP A 598 -28.96 -19.93 -55.31
N GLU A 599 -28.60 -20.95 -56.10
CA GLU A 599 -29.46 -22.09 -56.43
C GLU A 599 -28.72 -23.45 -56.29
N PRO A 600 -29.38 -24.51 -55.77
CA PRO A 600 -28.69 -25.76 -55.39
C PRO A 600 -28.05 -26.55 -56.55
N ASN A 601 -28.44 -26.30 -57.80
CA ASN A 601 -27.97 -27.04 -58.99
C ASN A 601 -27.40 -26.12 -60.09
N ALA A 602 -27.17 -24.84 -59.81
CA ALA A 602 -26.59 -23.90 -60.75
C ALA A 602 -25.09 -23.68 -60.47
N PRO A 603 -24.26 -23.45 -61.50
CA PRO A 603 -22.84 -23.16 -61.31
C PRO A 603 -22.64 -21.82 -60.58
N ALA A 604 -21.67 -21.78 -59.66
CA ALA A 604 -21.36 -20.62 -58.85
C ALA A 604 -21.00 -19.40 -59.71
N ARG A 605 -21.66 -18.26 -59.47
CA ARG A 605 -21.40 -17.02 -60.20
C ARG A 605 -20.31 -16.21 -59.50
N ARG A 606 -19.20 -15.98 -60.21
CA ARG A 606 -18.11 -15.11 -59.74
C ARG A 606 -18.58 -13.65 -59.71
N VAL A 607 -18.28 -12.94 -58.62
CA VAL A 607 -18.60 -11.53 -58.46
C VAL A 607 -17.30 -10.74 -58.36
N ASP A 608 -17.02 -9.91 -59.38
CA ASP A 608 -15.83 -9.08 -59.44
C ASP A 608 -16.16 -7.64 -58.98
N GLY A 609 -15.60 -7.23 -57.84
CA GLY A 609 -15.62 -5.84 -57.35
C GLY A 609 -16.68 -5.51 -56.29
N ALA A 610 -16.31 -4.63 -55.36
CA ALA A 610 -17.09 -4.27 -54.17
C ALA A 610 -18.47 -3.65 -54.47
N ALA A 611 -18.63 -2.97 -55.61
CA ALA A 611 -19.90 -2.38 -56.03
C ALA A 611 -20.94 -3.45 -56.47
N ALA A 612 -20.48 -4.58 -57.03
CA ALA A 612 -21.35 -5.69 -57.41
C ALA A 612 -21.82 -6.51 -56.20
N LEU A 613 -21.02 -6.54 -55.11
CA LEU A 613 -21.36 -7.20 -53.86
C LEU A 613 -22.52 -6.51 -53.11
N ALA A 614 -22.54 -5.17 -53.14
CA ALA A 614 -23.59 -4.37 -52.52
C ALA A 614 -24.94 -4.46 -53.25
N ALA A 615 -24.92 -4.69 -54.57
CA ALA A 615 -26.12 -4.86 -55.38
C ALA A 615 -26.71 -6.29 -55.29
N ALA A 616 -25.88 -7.31 -55.01
CA ALA A 616 -26.31 -8.71 -54.99
C ALA A 616 -26.99 -9.15 -53.67
N VAL A 617 -26.78 -8.43 -52.56
CA VAL A 617 -27.37 -8.79 -51.26
C VAL A 617 -27.81 -7.55 -50.46
N PRO A 618 -29.02 -7.01 -50.68
CA PRO A 618 -29.64 -6.11 -49.72
C PRO A 618 -30.20 -6.94 -48.56
N GLY A 619 -29.44 -7.01 -47.46
CA GLY A 619 -29.87 -7.55 -46.16
C GLY A 619 -30.14 -9.07 -46.14
N VAL A 620 -29.20 -9.85 -45.60
CA VAL A 620 -29.50 -11.21 -45.15
C VAL A 620 -28.89 -11.43 -43.76
N PRO A 621 -29.69 -11.81 -42.75
CA PRO A 621 -29.19 -12.23 -41.45
C PRO A 621 -28.55 -13.62 -41.58
N LEU A 622 -27.47 -13.86 -40.82
CA LEU A 622 -26.87 -15.19 -40.66
C LEU A 622 -27.95 -16.21 -40.28
N SER A 623 -28.00 -17.36 -40.96
CA SER A 623 -28.96 -18.42 -40.59
C SER A 623 -28.69 -18.89 -39.16
N GLY A 624 -29.71 -19.35 -38.43
CA GLY A 624 -29.53 -19.83 -37.05
C GLY A 624 -28.48 -20.94 -36.92
N ALA A 625 -28.34 -21.79 -37.94
CA ALA A 625 -27.35 -22.86 -37.99
C ALA A 625 -25.92 -22.35 -38.25
N ASP A 626 -25.78 -21.28 -39.04
CA ASP A 626 -24.49 -20.65 -39.30
C ASP A 626 -24.04 -19.79 -38.11
N LEU A 627 -25.00 -19.14 -37.43
CA LEU A 627 -24.77 -18.44 -36.19
C LEU A 627 -24.33 -19.42 -35.08
N ASP A 628 -24.98 -20.58 -34.96
CA ASP A 628 -24.57 -21.63 -34.02
C ASP A 628 -23.16 -22.15 -34.31
N ARG A 629 -22.85 -22.48 -35.57
CA ARG A 629 -21.50 -22.98 -35.92
C ARG A 629 -20.43 -21.91 -35.69
N LEU A 630 -20.69 -20.65 -36.04
CA LEU A 630 -19.76 -19.55 -35.82
C LEU A 630 -19.63 -19.19 -34.33
N ALA A 631 -20.70 -19.35 -33.54
CA ALA A 631 -20.72 -19.17 -32.09
C ALA A 631 -19.97 -20.25 -31.31
N TYR A 632 -19.63 -21.40 -31.90
CA TYR A 632 -18.79 -22.42 -31.25
C TYR A 632 -17.38 -22.58 -31.85
N SER A 633 -17.15 -22.14 -33.09
CA SER A 633 -15.88 -22.42 -33.79
C SER A 633 -15.16 -21.20 -34.39
N GLY A 634 -15.82 -20.05 -34.51
CA GLY A 634 -15.25 -18.84 -35.08
C GLY A 634 -14.27 -18.10 -34.15
N ALA A 635 -13.53 -17.13 -34.70
CA ALA A 635 -12.62 -16.27 -33.93
C ALA A 635 -13.33 -15.55 -32.77
N ALA A 636 -14.61 -15.17 -32.94
CA ALA A 636 -15.45 -14.59 -31.89
C ALA A 636 -15.93 -15.61 -30.84
N ALA A 637 -16.10 -16.90 -31.21
CA ALA A 637 -16.47 -17.96 -30.28
C ALA A 637 -15.34 -18.38 -29.35
N ARG A 638 -14.09 -18.30 -29.84
CA ARG A 638 -12.86 -18.63 -29.12
C ARG A 638 -12.18 -17.42 -28.48
N ALA A 639 -12.71 -16.22 -28.68
CA ALA A 639 -12.21 -15.02 -28.04
C ALA A 639 -12.46 -15.07 -26.53
N ALA A 640 -11.42 -14.83 -25.74
CA ALA A 640 -11.50 -14.80 -24.27
C ALA A 640 -12.53 -13.77 -23.75
N THR A 641 -12.87 -12.75 -24.55
CA THR A 641 -13.88 -11.72 -24.21
C THR A 641 -15.31 -12.28 -24.11
N ARG A 642 -15.59 -13.46 -24.67
CA ARG A 642 -16.93 -14.06 -24.63
C ARG A 642 -17.38 -14.47 -23.22
N SER A 643 -16.46 -14.87 -22.36
CA SER A 643 -16.73 -15.26 -20.97
C SER A 643 -16.67 -14.09 -19.98
N THR A 644 -16.35 -12.88 -20.45
CA THR A 644 -16.10 -11.70 -19.59
C THR A 644 -17.33 -10.84 -19.26
N GLY A 645 -18.53 -11.26 -19.69
CA GLY A 645 -19.78 -10.57 -19.34
C GLY A 645 -19.84 -9.13 -19.89
N SER A 646 -20.27 -8.18 -19.05
CA SER A 646 -20.38 -6.76 -19.40
C SER A 646 -19.03 -6.05 -19.63
N ALA A 647 -17.90 -6.65 -19.20
CA ALA A 647 -16.56 -6.10 -19.41
C ALA A 647 -16.17 -6.00 -20.89
N ARG A 648 -16.88 -6.71 -21.79
CA ARG A 648 -16.70 -6.57 -23.25
C ARG A 648 -17.13 -5.20 -23.80
N PHE A 649 -17.88 -4.43 -23.02
CA PHE A 649 -18.35 -3.09 -23.36
C PHE A 649 -17.63 -1.98 -22.57
N ASP A 650 -16.65 -2.35 -21.73
CA ASP A 650 -15.75 -1.36 -21.16
C ASP A 650 -14.90 -0.81 -22.30
N ALA A 651 -15.22 0.41 -22.72
CA ALA A 651 -14.28 1.19 -23.51
C ALA A 651 -13.02 1.36 -22.65
N PRO A 652 -11.81 1.24 -23.21
CA PRO A 652 -10.61 1.64 -22.47
C PRO A 652 -10.87 3.06 -21.99
N GLY A 653 -10.97 3.23 -20.67
CA GLY A 653 -11.20 4.54 -20.07
C GLY A 653 -10.22 5.51 -20.72
N LEU A 654 -10.70 6.71 -21.09
CA LEU A 654 -9.82 7.78 -21.52
C LEU A 654 -8.71 7.88 -20.48
N ARG A 655 -7.52 7.40 -20.84
CA ARG A 655 -6.35 7.42 -19.95
C ARG A 655 -5.98 8.88 -19.82
N VAL A 656 -6.62 9.58 -18.89
CA VAL A 656 -6.20 10.90 -18.45
C VAL A 656 -4.94 10.66 -17.62
N GLY A 657 -3.81 10.59 -18.31
CA GLY A 657 -2.51 10.62 -17.66
C GLY A 657 -2.28 12.04 -17.15
N VAL A 658 -2.19 12.21 -15.84
CA VAL A 658 -1.55 13.40 -15.26
C VAL A 658 -0.07 13.27 -15.58
N ALA A 659 0.34 13.85 -16.69
CA ALA A 659 1.73 13.82 -17.09
C ALA A 659 2.51 14.85 -16.26
N PRO A 660 3.75 14.54 -15.83
CA PRO A 660 4.53 15.38 -14.95
C PRO A 660 4.73 16.79 -15.51
N GLU A 661 4.92 17.74 -14.60
CA GLU A 661 5.13 19.15 -14.91
C GLU A 661 6.35 19.32 -15.84
N SER A 662 6.13 19.88 -17.03
CA SER A 662 7.19 20.14 -18.01
C SER A 662 7.65 21.59 -17.93
N TYR A 663 8.92 21.84 -18.24
CA TYR A 663 9.53 23.16 -18.18
C TYR A 663 9.94 23.66 -19.56
N VAL A 664 9.87 24.98 -19.75
CA VAL A 664 10.25 25.65 -21.01
C VAL A 664 11.13 26.86 -20.72
N VAL A 665 11.94 27.23 -21.69
CA VAL A 665 12.76 28.44 -21.64
C VAL A 665 11.94 29.59 -22.22
N VAL A 666 11.81 30.67 -21.44
CA VAL A 666 11.05 31.87 -21.81
C VAL A 666 11.89 33.12 -21.60
N ASP A 667 11.52 34.20 -22.27
CA ASP A 667 12.05 35.54 -22.01
C ASP A 667 11.57 36.03 -20.64
N ALA A 668 12.49 36.57 -19.84
CA ALA A 668 12.24 36.97 -18.46
C ALA A 668 11.24 38.12 -18.33
N ALA A 669 11.15 38.99 -19.32
CA ALA A 669 10.27 40.15 -19.30
C ALA A 669 8.86 39.82 -19.79
N THR A 670 8.73 38.91 -20.75
CA THR A 670 7.46 38.64 -21.46
C THR A 670 6.83 37.29 -21.13
N LEU A 671 7.58 36.36 -20.53
CA LEU A 671 7.20 34.95 -20.35
C LEU A 671 6.81 34.25 -21.66
N ALA A 672 7.17 34.84 -22.81
CA ALA A 672 6.95 34.25 -24.11
C ALA A 672 8.07 33.22 -24.39
N PRO A 673 7.78 32.08 -25.04
CA PRO A 673 8.80 31.09 -25.39
C PRO A 673 9.92 31.69 -26.24
N ALA A 674 11.11 31.81 -25.66
CA ALA A 674 12.30 32.38 -26.28
C ALA A 674 13.50 31.47 -26.00
N GLY A 675 14.30 31.16 -27.03
CA GLY A 675 15.41 30.20 -26.93
C GLY A 675 15.01 28.75 -27.31
N PRO A 676 15.74 27.74 -26.80
CA PRO A 676 15.60 26.35 -27.22
C PRO A 676 14.28 25.74 -26.72
N ARG A 677 13.69 24.85 -27.52
CA ARG A 677 12.38 24.24 -27.25
C ARG A 677 12.42 22.72 -27.37
N PRO A 678 11.60 21.99 -26.58
CA PRO A 678 11.46 20.55 -26.75
C PRO A 678 10.89 20.22 -28.13
N GLY A 679 11.33 19.11 -28.72
CA GLY A 679 10.78 18.59 -29.98
C GLY A 679 9.33 18.09 -29.83
N PRO A 680 8.63 17.79 -30.94
CA PRO A 680 7.27 17.24 -30.89
C PRO A 680 7.20 15.99 -30.00
N GLY A 681 6.38 16.02 -28.95
CA GLY A 681 6.22 14.91 -28.01
C GLY A 681 7.26 14.80 -26.90
N GLN A 682 8.32 15.63 -26.90
CA GLN A 682 9.30 15.69 -25.81
C GLN A 682 8.83 16.61 -24.68
N ARG A 683 9.20 16.27 -23.45
CA ARG A 683 9.00 17.11 -22.27
C ARG A 683 10.34 17.27 -21.57
N TRP A 684 10.68 18.49 -21.19
CA TRP A 684 11.89 18.76 -20.42
C TRP A 684 11.57 18.88 -18.94
N SER A 685 12.41 18.26 -18.11
CA SER A 685 12.54 18.60 -16.70
C SER A 685 13.08 20.04 -16.54
N ARG A 686 12.98 20.60 -15.33
CA ARG A 686 13.57 21.91 -15.02
C ARG A 686 15.08 21.91 -15.27
N THR A 687 15.76 20.81 -14.95
CA THR A 687 17.18 20.63 -15.18
C THR A 687 17.53 20.63 -16.68
N GLU A 688 16.82 19.84 -17.50
CA GLU A 688 17.04 19.81 -18.94
C GLU A 688 16.80 21.18 -19.58
N ALA A 689 15.70 21.85 -19.21
CA ALA A 689 15.41 23.20 -19.70
C ALA A 689 16.49 24.22 -19.30
N THR A 690 17.05 24.09 -18.09
CA THR A 690 18.13 24.97 -17.60
C THR A 690 19.44 24.73 -18.35
N GLU A 691 19.78 23.47 -18.62
CA GLU A 691 20.98 23.12 -19.40
C GLU A 691 20.85 23.50 -20.87
N HIS A 692 19.66 23.34 -21.47
CA HIS A 692 19.37 23.85 -22.80
C HIS A 692 19.48 25.38 -22.86
N ARG A 693 18.90 26.09 -21.88
CA ARG A 693 19.06 27.55 -21.74
C ARG A 693 20.52 27.96 -21.66
N ARG A 694 21.30 27.31 -20.78
CA ARG A 694 22.71 27.59 -20.56
C ARG A 694 23.54 27.39 -21.84
N ARG A 695 23.30 26.31 -22.58
CA ARG A 695 23.94 26.07 -23.89
C ARG A 695 23.60 27.17 -24.89
N TRP A 696 22.32 27.51 -25.00
CA TRP A 696 21.87 28.54 -25.93
C TRP A 696 22.48 29.91 -25.62
N LEU A 697 22.58 30.30 -24.34
CA LEU A 697 23.23 31.54 -23.89
C LEU A 697 24.74 31.54 -24.13
N ALA A 698 25.41 30.38 -24.05
CA ALA A 698 26.82 30.26 -24.40
C ALA A 698 27.07 30.49 -25.91
N GLU A 699 26.12 30.11 -26.75
CA GLU A 699 26.15 30.33 -28.20
C GLU A 699 25.63 31.73 -28.61
N HIS A 700 24.80 32.36 -27.77
CA HIS A 700 24.14 33.65 -28.03
C HIS A 700 24.31 34.64 -26.86
N PRO A 701 25.52 35.15 -26.61
CA PRO A 701 25.82 36.00 -25.44
C PRO A 701 25.13 37.37 -25.44
N ALA A 702 24.60 37.82 -26.59
CA ALA A 702 23.84 39.08 -26.72
C ALA A 702 22.30 38.86 -26.75
N GLY A 703 21.83 37.67 -26.37
CA GLY A 703 20.41 37.32 -26.36
C GLY A 703 19.61 37.94 -25.21
N PRO A 704 18.27 37.85 -25.24
CA PRO A 704 17.41 38.29 -24.15
C PRO A 704 17.70 37.53 -22.86
N GLU A 705 17.33 38.11 -21.70
CA GLU A 705 17.41 37.43 -20.42
C GLU A 705 16.40 36.26 -20.42
N LEU A 706 16.91 35.03 -20.34
CA LEU A 706 16.09 33.82 -20.38
C LEU A 706 15.93 33.23 -18.98
N ILE A 707 14.73 32.77 -18.66
CA ILE A 707 14.40 32.03 -17.44
C ILE A 707 13.73 30.71 -17.78
N VAL A 708 13.79 29.75 -16.83
CA VAL A 708 13.08 28.46 -16.94
C VAL A 708 11.85 28.51 -16.08
N VAL A 709 10.70 28.29 -16.69
CA VAL A 709 9.39 28.32 -16.01
C VAL A 709 8.62 27.03 -16.31
N PRO A 710 7.64 26.65 -15.48
CA PRO A 710 6.67 25.62 -15.84
C PRO A 710 5.98 25.98 -17.16
N ALA A 711 5.75 25.00 -18.02
CA ALA A 711 5.09 25.18 -19.31
C ALA A 711 3.66 25.77 -19.17
N THR A 712 3.03 25.56 -18.02
CA THR A 712 1.74 26.17 -17.64
C THR A 712 1.82 27.68 -17.38
N ALA A 713 3.00 28.20 -17.05
CA ALA A 713 3.24 29.61 -16.76
C ALA A 713 3.74 30.41 -17.98
N ALA A 714 4.07 29.74 -19.10
CA ALA A 714 4.50 30.41 -20.33
C ALA A 714 3.31 31.02 -21.08
N GLN A 715 3.43 32.27 -21.54
CA GLN A 715 2.40 32.89 -22.36
C GLN A 715 2.40 32.27 -23.76
N ALA A 716 1.26 31.68 -24.15
CA ALA A 716 1.10 31.11 -25.48
C ALA A 716 1.03 32.22 -26.54
N ALA A 717 1.99 32.24 -27.47
CA ALA A 717 1.74 32.82 -28.79
C ALA A 717 0.64 31.97 -29.46
N PRO A 718 -0.37 32.57 -30.12
CA PRO A 718 -1.46 31.81 -30.70
C PRO A 718 -0.92 30.84 -31.76
N VAL A 719 -1.06 29.55 -31.49
CA VAL A 719 -0.88 28.50 -32.48
C VAL A 719 -1.93 28.75 -33.55
N ARG A 720 -1.52 29.23 -34.74
CA ARG A 720 -2.35 29.22 -35.94
C ARG A 720 -2.70 27.76 -36.25
N THR A 721 -3.84 27.31 -35.74
CA THR A 721 -4.52 26.12 -36.21
C THR A 721 -5.07 26.45 -37.59
N SER A 722 -4.36 26.03 -38.64
CA SER A 722 -4.93 25.95 -39.98
C SER A 722 -5.90 24.77 -40.04
N TRP A 723 -7.07 24.91 -39.43
CA TRP A 723 -8.24 24.12 -39.81
C TRP A 723 -8.92 24.84 -40.96
N LYS A 724 -8.48 24.55 -42.20
CA LYS A 724 -9.28 24.84 -43.38
C LYS A 724 -10.25 23.67 -43.61
N GLY A 725 -11.53 23.96 -43.46
CA GLY A 725 -12.57 23.39 -44.32
C GLY A 725 -13.36 22.23 -43.74
N LEU A 726 -14.41 22.54 -42.97
CA LEU A 726 -15.69 21.86 -43.12
C LEU A 726 -16.78 22.94 -43.08
N VAL A 727 -17.30 23.25 -44.26
CA VAL A 727 -18.50 24.06 -44.48
C VAL A 727 -19.72 23.20 -44.12
N PRO A 728 -20.76 23.75 -43.47
CA PRO A 728 -21.99 23.01 -43.21
C PRO A 728 -22.93 23.08 -44.43
N ALA A 729 -23.34 21.92 -44.93
CA ALA A 729 -24.63 21.65 -45.56
C ALA A 729 -24.92 20.15 -45.42
#